data_AF-A0A8T4KSP6-F1
#
_entry.id   AF-A0A8T4KSP6-F1
#
_cell.length_a   1.000
_cell.length_b   1.000
_cell.length_c   1.000
_cell.angle_alpha   90.00
_cell.angle_beta   90.00
_cell.angle_gamma   90.00
#
_symmetry.space_group_name_H-M   'P 1'
#
loop_
_entity.id
_entity.type
_entity.pdbx_description
1 polymer ?
#
loop_
_entity_poly.entity_id
_entity_poly.type
_entity_poly.pdbx_seq_one_letter_code
_entity_poly.pdbx_strand_id
1 'polypeptide(L)'
;MVKFVKGLDEISKNDILSVGGKAANLGEIIRAGMPVPRGFAVTTEAYRHFLNGMDYFSILEEGGDISRAEEASASVRRQIEELQMPEHIEKEITEFYRDLSEKYGRRDLPVAVRSSATAEDLEDASFAGQQLTLLNVSGERNVLDAVKKCMASAFTARAISYRKAKGISDRDVLMSVVVQKQLDSSQAGVGFTVNPVTGETDRIVIEAAWGQGDSVVSGEVTPDTYIIDKKTLNIIDTRSGNKTRMKTLNSAGGLQETAIEGRRQDILCLPQKSVEELARMALTLESHYGRPQDFEWAMENGTIFLLQARPVTAVRSGGASSVSEETEYAVKGLPASPGAATGTVRILASAKEMGRISPGDILVAKMTSPDFVPAMKIAAGIVTDEGGMTSHAAIVSRELGIPCIVGAGTATLALKENQTATLDAYTGRVYAGAVKIEKRGEKYDFTPTRTKIYVNLGQPEAAEKYSKLACDGIGLMRAEFIAANLGKHPGFLIAEGRENEFVEKIYEGVARVARAFHPRPVVYRSLDFKTNEYGNLEGGEREPVENNPMIGWRGASRYIVEPQEFRLELAAIKKAYEEGLDNVCLMIPFIRSAWELREIKSIIRASGLYDCPKFRLWIMVEVPSTAILIEDFIREGIDGVSIGSNDLTQLTLGVDRDSAMLAERWFNELDPAVLWCIERVVKACAKKGITCSICGQAPSYYPDLAKKLVQWGTTSISVNADAIDKTRHVVAQAEKLL
;
A
#
# COMPACT_ATOMS: atom_id res chain seq x y z
N MET A 1 -40.01 0.86 5.58
CA MET A 1 -40.09 1.79 4.43
C MET A 1 -38.68 2.00 3.93
N VAL A 2 -38.48 1.93 2.61
CA VAL A 2 -37.20 2.27 1.98
C VAL A 2 -36.99 3.78 2.16
N LYS A 3 -35.84 4.19 2.72
CA LYS A 3 -35.45 5.61 2.84
C LYS A 3 -34.51 5.95 1.67
N PHE A 4 -34.83 6.95 0.86
CA PHE A 4 -33.96 7.36 -0.25
C PHE A 4 -32.94 8.41 0.19
N VAL A 5 -33.21 9.14 1.26
CA VAL A 5 -32.33 10.14 1.87
C VAL A 5 -32.14 9.85 3.36
N LYS A 6 -30.94 10.09 3.88
CA LYS A 6 -30.61 9.98 5.31
C LYS A 6 -29.86 11.23 5.77
N GLY A 7 -30.22 11.78 6.94
CA GLY A 7 -29.42 12.82 7.58
C GLY A 7 -28.05 12.30 7.98
N LEU A 8 -27.00 13.13 7.88
CA LEU A 8 -25.64 12.71 8.26
C LEU A 8 -25.54 12.30 9.73
N ASP A 9 -26.37 12.88 10.60
CA ASP A 9 -26.50 12.54 12.02
C ASP A 9 -27.17 11.18 12.28
N GLU A 10 -27.90 10.64 11.30
CA GLU A 10 -28.50 9.30 11.37
C GLU A 10 -27.54 8.19 10.88
N ILE A 11 -26.43 8.55 10.22
CA ILE A 11 -25.55 7.63 9.47
C ILE A 11 -24.36 7.12 10.29
N SER A 12 -24.06 5.83 10.22
CA SER A 12 -22.91 5.20 10.90
C SER A 12 -22.02 4.44 9.93
N LYS A 13 -20.87 3.92 10.41
CA LYS A 13 -20.04 2.97 9.66
C LYS A 13 -20.79 1.71 9.20
N ASN A 14 -21.89 1.34 9.84
CA ASN A 14 -22.70 0.18 9.42
C ASN A 14 -23.55 0.48 8.17
N ASP A 15 -23.66 1.76 7.79
CA ASP A 15 -24.46 2.21 6.65
C ASP A 15 -23.65 2.32 5.34
N ILE A 16 -22.36 1.95 5.31
CA ILE A 16 -21.45 2.09 4.14
C ILE A 16 -22.09 1.57 2.84
N LEU A 17 -22.74 0.40 2.87
CA LEU A 17 -23.40 -0.15 1.68
C LEU A 17 -24.59 0.70 1.20
N SER A 18 -25.23 1.42 2.11
CA SER A 18 -26.39 2.27 1.84
C SER A 18 -26.05 3.72 1.47
N VAL A 19 -24.90 4.25 1.90
CA VAL A 19 -24.54 5.67 1.71
C VAL A 19 -23.11 5.91 1.22
N GLY A 20 -22.37 4.85 0.90
CA GLY A 20 -20.96 4.94 0.53
C GLY A 20 -20.04 5.27 1.69
N GLY A 21 -18.73 5.25 1.42
CA GLY A 21 -17.69 5.43 2.43
C GLY A 21 -17.65 6.84 3.02
N LYS A 22 -17.65 7.88 2.17
CA LYS A 22 -17.54 9.28 2.60
C LYS A 22 -18.69 9.70 3.54
N ALA A 23 -19.94 9.37 3.19
CA ALA A 23 -21.08 9.67 4.04
C ALA A 23 -21.03 8.92 5.38
N ALA A 24 -20.62 7.65 5.36
CA ALA A 24 -20.45 6.85 6.57
C ALA A 24 -19.38 7.42 7.49
N ASN A 25 -18.25 7.85 6.93
CA ASN A 25 -17.17 8.51 7.66
C ASN A 25 -17.60 9.85 8.25
N LEU A 26 -18.35 10.68 7.51
CA LEU A 26 -18.94 11.91 8.05
C LEU A 26 -19.85 11.63 9.25
N GLY A 27 -20.67 10.59 9.18
CA GLY A 27 -21.52 10.16 10.29
C GLY A 27 -20.72 9.70 11.51
N GLU A 28 -19.62 8.98 11.32
CA GLU A 28 -18.71 8.58 12.41
C GLU A 28 -18.02 9.79 13.07
N ILE A 29 -17.59 10.79 12.29
CA ILE A 29 -17.02 12.03 12.82
C ILE A 29 -18.05 12.76 13.71
N ILE A 30 -19.31 12.83 13.28
CA ILE A 30 -20.41 13.42 14.09
C ILE A 30 -20.57 12.64 15.41
N ARG A 31 -20.53 11.30 15.37
CA ARG A 31 -20.63 10.45 16.58
C ARG A 31 -19.43 10.59 17.52
N ALA A 32 -18.26 10.93 16.98
CA ALA A 32 -17.08 11.29 17.77
C ALA A 32 -17.22 12.67 18.46
N GLY A 33 -18.36 13.36 18.29
CA GLY A 33 -18.63 14.67 18.89
C GLY A 33 -17.93 15.83 18.18
N MET A 34 -17.47 15.62 16.95
CA MET A 34 -16.73 16.61 16.19
C MET A 34 -17.63 17.51 15.33
N PRO A 35 -17.20 18.76 15.07
CA PRO A 35 -17.96 19.69 14.23
C PRO A 35 -17.88 19.27 12.76
N VAL A 36 -19.01 18.86 12.21
CA VAL A 36 -19.18 18.57 10.77
C VAL A 36 -20.30 19.45 10.24
N PRO A 37 -20.18 20.05 9.04
CA PRO A 37 -21.26 20.82 8.47
C PRO A 37 -22.49 19.93 8.25
N ARG A 38 -23.67 20.43 8.64
CA ARG A 38 -24.92 19.67 8.48
C ARG A 38 -25.18 19.34 7.00
N GLY A 39 -25.80 18.20 6.77
CA GLY A 39 -26.09 17.69 5.44
C GLY A 39 -26.86 16.37 5.50
N PHE A 40 -27.03 15.77 4.33
CA PHE A 40 -27.69 14.49 4.14
C PHE A 40 -27.02 13.70 3.01
N ALA A 41 -27.28 12.40 2.97
CA ALA A 41 -26.84 11.50 1.90
C ALA A 41 -28.04 10.96 1.12
N VAL A 42 -27.97 11.07 -0.21
CA VAL A 42 -28.84 10.37 -1.15
C VAL A 42 -28.31 8.94 -1.29
N THR A 43 -29.11 7.97 -0.88
CA THR A 43 -28.68 6.58 -0.67
C THR A 43 -28.38 5.84 -1.98
N THR A 44 -27.67 4.72 -1.90
CA THR A 44 -27.46 3.80 -3.01
C THR A 44 -28.76 3.17 -3.51
N GLU A 45 -29.79 3.09 -2.68
CA GLU A 45 -31.12 2.63 -3.10
C GLU A 45 -31.82 3.67 -3.98
N ALA A 46 -31.64 4.96 -3.70
CA ALA A 46 -32.13 6.03 -4.58
C ALA A 46 -31.46 5.97 -5.95
N TYR A 47 -30.16 5.66 -5.99
CA TYR A 47 -29.43 5.44 -7.24
C TYR A 47 -29.97 4.23 -8.02
N ARG A 48 -30.18 3.08 -7.37
CA ARG A 48 -30.76 1.89 -8.03
C ARG A 48 -32.14 2.19 -8.60
N HIS A 49 -32.99 2.86 -7.83
CA HIS A 49 -34.34 3.17 -8.26
C HIS A 49 -34.35 4.23 -9.38
N PHE A 50 -33.46 5.23 -9.31
CA PHE A 50 -33.32 6.25 -10.35
C PHE A 50 -32.88 5.65 -11.69
N LEU A 51 -31.93 4.72 -11.69
CA LEU A 51 -31.44 4.07 -12.91
C LEU A 51 -32.22 2.82 -13.32
N ASN A 52 -33.31 2.49 -12.62
CA ASN A 52 -34.10 1.30 -12.91
C ASN A 52 -34.70 1.38 -14.33
N GLY A 53 -34.45 0.36 -15.14
CA GLY A 53 -34.91 0.30 -16.53
C GLY A 53 -34.00 0.98 -17.57
N MET A 54 -32.88 1.60 -17.15
CA MET A 54 -31.86 2.10 -18.09
C MET A 54 -30.88 0.97 -18.45
N ASP A 55 -30.77 0.64 -19.74
CA ASP A 55 -29.77 -0.33 -20.23
C ASP A 55 -28.44 0.35 -20.57
N TYR A 56 -27.76 0.85 -19.54
CA TYR A 56 -26.42 1.41 -19.72
C TYR A 56 -25.36 0.33 -19.98
N PHE A 57 -25.64 -0.94 -19.64
CA PHE A 57 -24.67 -2.03 -19.75
C PHE A 57 -24.38 -2.38 -21.22
N SER A 58 -25.42 -2.52 -22.05
CA SER A 58 -25.25 -2.79 -23.48
C SER A 58 -24.46 -1.69 -24.19
N ILE A 59 -24.70 -0.42 -23.81
CA ILE A 59 -23.97 0.74 -24.36
C ILE A 59 -22.46 0.65 -24.03
N LEU A 60 -22.11 0.17 -22.84
CA LEU A 60 -20.71 0.03 -22.41
C LEU A 60 -20.02 -1.21 -22.98
N GLU A 61 -20.75 -2.28 -23.27
CA GLU A 61 -20.23 -3.48 -23.95
C GLU A 61 -19.93 -3.23 -25.44
N GLU A 62 -20.84 -2.55 -26.15
CA GLU A 62 -20.64 -2.13 -27.55
C GLU A 62 -19.41 -1.20 -27.72
N GLY A 63 -19.02 -0.52 -26.63
CA GLY A 63 -17.87 0.36 -26.54
C GLY A 63 -16.51 -0.32 -26.71
N GLY A 64 -16.39 -1.66 -26.62
CA GLY A 64 -15.26 -2.52 -27.06
C GLY A 64 -13.80 -2.06 -26.82
N ASP A 65 -13.35 -1.04 -27.57
CA ASP A 65 -11.97 -0.54 -27.65
C ASP A 65 -11.82 0.87 -27.04
N ILE A 66 -10.60 1.29 -26.70
CA ILE A 66 -10.30 2.52 -25.91
C ILE A 66 -10.90 3.78 -26.54
N SER A 67 -10.91 3.91 -27.86
CA SER A 67 -11.45 5.07 -28.57
C SER A 67 -12.98 5.17 -28.49
N ARG A 68 -13.68 4.04 -28.48
CA ARG A 68 -15.14 3.95 -28.36
C ARG A 68 -15.61 3.97 -26.90
N ALA A 69 -14.74 3.63 -25.96
CA ALA A 69 -15.03 3.67 -24.53
C ALA A 69 -15.35 5.10 -24.03
N GLU A 70 -14.66 6.13 -24.52
CA GLU A 70 -14.94 7.53 -24.14
C GLU A 70 -16.29 8.01 -24.68
N GLU A 71 -16.64 7.63 -25.92
CA GLU A 71 -17.92 7.95 -26.54
C GLU A 71 -19.09 7.26 -25.83
N ALA A 72 -18.96 5.96 -25.55
CA ALA A 72 -19.94 5.19 -24.78
C ALA A 72 -20.13 5.77 -23.38
N SER A 73 -19.03 6.10 -22.71
CA SER A 73 -19.00 6.74 -21.40
C SER A 73 -19.70 8.10 -21.42
N ALA A 74 -19.42 8.96 -22.39
CA ALA A 74 -20.09 10.26 -22.54
C ALA A 74 -21.59 10.12 -22.84
N SER A 75 -21.97 9.12 -23.63
CA SER A 75 -23.38 8.81 -23.95
C SER A 75 -24.16 8.41 -22.70
N VAL A 76 -23.65 7.45 -21.91
CA VAL A 76 -24.30 7.02 -20.66
C VAL A 76 -24.45 8.18 -19.68
N ARG A 77 -23.40 8.99 -19.49
CA ARG A 77 -23.47 10.15 -18.59
C ARG A 77 -24.55 11.15 -19.01
N ARG A 78 -24.63 11.47 -20.31
CA ARG A 78 -25.67 12.37 -20.84
C ARG A 78 -27.07 11.82 -20.59
N GLN A 79 -27.29 10.53 -20.85
CA GLN A 79 -28.59 9.90 -20.60
C GLN A 79 -29.00 9.96 -19.12
N ILE A 80 -28.05 9.76 -18.20
CA ILE A 80 -28.31 9.87 -16.75
C ILE A 80 -28.65 11.31 -16.35
N GLU A 81 -27.93 12.30 -16.89
CA GLU A 81 -28.19 13.72 -16.60
C GLU A 81 -29.55 14.19 -17.14
N GLU A 82 -29.96 13.68 -18.30
CA GLU A 82 -31.26 13.98 -18.94
C GLU A 82 -32.44 13.17 -18.37
N LEU A 83 -32.17 12.05 -17.69
CA LEU A 83 -33.21 11.18 -17.13
C LEU A 83 -34.05 11.93 -16.07
N GLN A 84 -35.37 11.80 -16.15
CA GLN A 84 -36.27 12.39 -15.17
C GLN A 84 -36.18 11.62 -13.84
N MET A 85 -35.97 12.33 -12.74
CA MET A 85 -35.92 11.72 -11.42
C MET A 85 -37.34 11.33 -10.97
N PRO A 86 -37.56 10.13 -10.41
CA PRO A 86 -38.85 9.75 -9.86
C PRO A 86 -39.33 10.77 -8.80
N GLU A 87 -40.59 11.17 -8.87
CA GLU A 87 -41.17 12.26 -8.06
C GLU A 87 -40.96 12.05 -6.55
N HIS A 88 -41.02 10.81 -6.07
CA HIS A 88 -40.82 10.48 -4.66
C HIS A 88 -39.36 10.69 -4.21
N ILE A 89 -38.37 10.43 -5.06
CA ILE A 89 -36.94 10.68 -4.76
C ILE A 89 -36.67 12.19 -4.82
N GLU A 90 -37.17 12.86 -5.85
CA GLU A 90 -37.04 14.31 -6.02
C GLU A 90 -37.63 15.06 -4.81
N LYS A 91 -38.82 14.66 -4.37
CA LYS A 91 -39.50 15.23 -3.21
C LYS A 91 -38.69 15.03 -1.92
N GLU A 92 -38.18 13.82 -1.68
CA GLU A 92 -37.40 13.55 -0.47
C GLU A 92 -36.10 14.38 -0.43
N ILE A 93 -35.38 14.50 -1.56
CA ILE A 93 -34.17 15.34 -1.66
C ILE A 93 -34.49 16.82 -1.42
N THR A 94 -35.55 17.34 -2.04
CA THR A 94 -35.94 18.75 -1.90
C THR A 94 -36.45 19.07 -0.50
N GLU A 95 -37.16 18.16 0.17
CA GLU A 95 -37.58 18.31 1.58
C GLU A 95 -36.37 18.40 2.52
N PHE A 96 -35.39 17.51 2.39
CA PHE A 96 -34.15 17.57 3.18
C PHE A 96 -33.33 18.84 2.89
N TYR A 97 -33.28 19.30 1.63
CA TYR A 97 -32.63 20.54 1.27
C TYR A 97 -33.33 21.77 1.87
N ARG A 98 -34.66 21.83 1.84
CA ARG A 98 -35.43 22.90 2.47
C ARG A 98 -35.24 22.94 3.99
N ASP A 99 -35.33 21.79 4.66
CA ASP A 99 -35.07 21.69 6.10
C ASP A 99 -33.64 22.16 6.46
N LEU A 100 -32.65 21.77 5.65
CA LEU A 100 -31.27 22.24 5.81
C LEU A 100 -31.18 23.78 5.64
N SER A 101 -31.79 24.32 4.59
CA SER A 101 -31.88 25.76 4.32
C SER A 101 -32.54 26.55 5.46
N GLU A 102 -33.65 26.04 6.00
CA GLU A 102 -34.37 26.63 7.13
C GLU A 102 -33.52 26.63 8.41
N LYS A 103 -32.82 25.53 8.71
CA LYS A 103 -31.91 25.43 9.86
C LYS A 103 -30.77 26.46 9.83
N TYR A 104 -30.38 26.95 8.66
CA TYR A 104 -29.40 28.03 8.49
C TYR A 104 -30.02 29.40 8.19
N GLY A 105 -31.35 29.52 8.21
CA GLY A 105 -32.05 30.79 7.98
C GLY A 105 -31.88 31.36 6.56
N ARG A 106 -31.61 30.52 5.56
CA ARG A 106 -31.33 30.95 4.18
C ARG A 106 -32.10 30.08 3.19
N ARG A 107 -32.97 30.69 2.38
CA ARG A 107 -33.83 29.99 1.40
C ARG A 107 -33.04 29.12 0.41
N ASP A 108 -32.07 29.73 -0.26
CA ASP A 108 -31.18 29.03 -1.21
C ASP A 108 -29.80 28.93 -0.56
N LEU A 109 -29.66 27.95 0.35
CA LEU A 109 -28.40 27.69 1.04
C LEU A 109 -27.38 27.08 0.06
N PRO A 110 -26.18 27.66 -0.07
CA PRO A 110 -25.09 27.02 -0.81
C PRO A 110 -24.69 25.69 -0.19
N VAL A 111 -24.60 24.66 -1.01
CA VAL A 111 -24.20 23.30 -0.61
C VAL A 111 -23.07 22.79 -1.50
N ALA A 112 -22.23 21.93 -0.91
CA ALA A 112 -21.32 21.06 -1.62
C ALA A 112 -22.02 19.73 -1.90
N VAL A 113 -22.00 19.29 -3.16
CA VAL A 113 -22.56 18.01 -3.61
C VAL A 113 -21.40 17.11 -4.01
N ARG A 114 -21.19 16.03 -3.26
CA ARG A 114 -20.00 15.16 -3.35
C ARG A 114 -20.43 13.72 -3.62
N SER A 115 -19.78 13.03 -4.54
CA SER A 115 -19.92 11.58 -4.65
C SER A 115 -19.45 10.86 -3.38
N SER A 116 -20.13 9.76 -3.08
CA SER A 116 -19.85 8.82 -1.98
C SER A 116 -20.07 7.40 -2.50
N ALA A 117 -19.11 6.83 -3.23
CA ALA A 117 -19.23 5.49 -3.78
C ALA A 117 -19.04 4.42 -2.69
N THR A 118 -19.66 3.26 -2.88
CA THR A 118 -19.51 2.10 -1.96
C THR A 118 -18.11 1.50 -1.95
N ALA A 119 -17.34 1.72 -3.03
CA ALA A 119 -15.95 1.27 -3.18
C ALA A 119 -14.93 2.41 -2.98
N GLU A 120 -15.35 3.61 -2.57
CA GLU A 120 -14.52 4.83 -2.50
C GLU A 120 -13.41 4.76 -1.44
N ASP A 121 -13.65 4.02 -0.35
CA ASP A 121 -12.78 3.96 0.83
C ASP A 121 -12.14 2.57 1.03
N LEU A 122 -11.99 1.77 -0.03
CA LEU A 122 -11.14 0.56 0.00
C LEU A 122 -9.67 1.01 0.14
N GLU A 123 -8.91 0.48 1.11
CA GLU A 123 -7.59 1.01 1.51
C GLU A 123 -6.53 0.92 0.38
N ASP A 124 -6.76 0.11 -0.66
CA ASP A 124 -5.92 0.00 -1.86
C ASP A 124 -6.34 0.89 -3.06
N ALA A 125 -7.38 1.71 -2.91
CA ALA A 125 -7.91 2.53 -3.99
C ALA A 125 -7.99 4.00 -3.60
N SER A 126 -6.88 4.75 -3.74
CA SER A 126 -7.01 6.21 -3.79
C SER A 126 -7.68 6.60 -5.11
N PHE A 127 -9.00 6.79 -5.05
CA PHE A 127 -9.75 7.47 -6.12
C PHE A 127 -9.42 8.98 -6.16
N ALA A 128 -8.19 9.38 -5.81
CA ALA A 128 -7.75 10.76 -5.80
C ALA A 128 -7.96 11.38 -7.19
N GLY A 129 -8.84 12.39 -7.23
CA GLY A 129 -9.20 13.13 -8.45
C GLY A 129 -10.03 12.35 -9.48
N GLN A 130 -10.67 11.22 -9.13
CA GLN A 130 -11.56 10.48 -10.04
C GLN A 130 -13.03 10.89 -9.97
N GLN A 131 -13.38 11.68 -8.96
CA GLN A 131 -14.76 11.77 -8.47
C GLN A 131 -15.27 13.21 -8.43
N LEU A 132 -16.54 13.38 -8.81
CA LEU A 132 -17.13 14.70 -9.00
C LEU A 132 -17.54 15.32 -7.66
N THR A 133 -16.98 16.49 -7.38
CA THR A 133 -17.44 17.38 -6.31
C THR A 133 -17.88 18.68 -6.95
N LEU A 134 -19.13 19.07 -6.70
CA LEU A 134 -19.70 20.34 -7.15
C LEU A 134 -19.87 21.25 -5.93
N LEU A 135 -19.10 22.33 -5.89
CA LEU A 135 -19.08 23.28 -4.78
C LEU A 135 -20.01 24.46 -5.07
N ASN A 136 -20.51 25.08 -3.99
CA ASN A 136 -21.33 26.29 -4.06
C ASN A 136 -22.56 26.15 -4.99
N VAL A 137 -23.30 25.05 -4.84
CA VAL A 137 -24.56 24.78 -5.54
C VAL A 137 -25.71 25.36 -4.71
N SER A 138 -26.61 26.14 -5.31
CA SER A 138 -27.73 26.76 -4.58
C SER A 138 -29.04 26.61 -5.37
N GLY A 139 -30.13 26.37 -4.65
CA GLY A 139 -31.48 26.20 -5.21
C GLY A 139 -31.81 24.75 -5.54
N GLU A 140 -33.06 24.36 -5.27
CA GLU A 140 -33.56 22.97 -5.36
C GLU A 140 -33.22 22.29 -6.70
N ARG A 141 -33.51 22.97 -7.82
CA ARG A 141 -33.26 22.43 -9.16
C ARG A 141 -31.77 22.17 -9.40
N ASN A 142 -30.91 23.10 -8.99
CA ASN A 142 -29.47 22.97 -9.17
C ASN A 142 -28.90 21.85 -8.29
N VAL A 143 -29.45 21.63 -7.10
CA VAL A 143 -29.08 20.51 -6.22
C VAL A 143 -29.46 19.18 -6.86
N LEU A 144 -30.67 19.06 -7.40
CA LEU A 144 -31.10 17.85 -8.12
C LEU A 144 -30.21 17.57 -9.34
N ASP A 145 -29.91 18.59 -10.13
CA ASP A 145 -29.01 18.47 -11.30
C ASP A 145 -27.58 18.06 -10.86
N ALA A 146 -27.08 18.63 -9.76
CA ALA A 146 -25.79 18.27 -9.19
C ALA A 146 -25.76 16.82 -8.67
N VAL A 147 -26.85 16.35 -8.06
CA VAL A 147 -26.99 14.94 -7.64
C VAL A 147 -26.93 14.02 -8.85
N LYS A 148 -27.66 14.31 -9.93
CA LYS A 148 -27.59 13.52 -11.18
C LYS A 148 -26.19 13.48 -11.77
N LYS A 149 -25.50 14.63 -11.82
CA LYS A 149 -24.11 14.70 -12.29
C LYS A 149 -23.16 13.84 -11.44
N CYS A 150 -23.33 13.84 -10.11
CA CYS A 150 -22.55 12.97 -9.23
C CYS A 150 -22.86 11.48 -9.49
N MET A 151 -24.12 11.11 -9.69
CA MET A 151 -24.51 9.75 -10.07
C MET A 151 -23.92 9.34 -11.44
N ALA A 152 -23.95 10.24 -12.42
CA ALA A 152 -23.35 10.04 -13.74
C ALA A 152 -21.82 9.87 -13.69
N SER A 153 -21.14 10.49 -12.71
CA SER A 153 -19.68 10.37 -12.55
C SER A 153 -19.19 8.93 -12.30
N ALA A 154 -20.07 8.03 -11.86
CA ALA A 154 -19.80 6.60 -11.79
C ALA A 154 -19.43 5.99 -13.16
N PHE A 155 -19.84 6.62 -14.26
CA PHE A 155 -19.64 6.16 -15.63
C PHE A 155 -18.63 7.01 -16.39
N THR A 156 -17.64 7.62 -15.72
CA THR A 156 -16.48 8.21 -16.42
C THR A 156 -15.62 7.11 -17.06
N ALA A 157 -14.97 7.39 -18.18
CA ALA A 157 -14.17 6.39 -18.90
C ALA A 157 -13.05 5.82 -18.03
N ARG A 158 -12.48 6.67 -17.16
CA ARG A 158 -11.51 6.27 -16.14
C ARG A 158 -12.11 5.31 -15.12
N ALA A 159 -13.30 5.61 -14.58
CA ALA A 159 -13.97 4.73 -13.61
C ALA A 159 -14.36 3.37 -14.24
N ILE A 160 -14.82 3.38 -15.50
CA ILE A 160 -15.13 2.15 -16.26
C ILE A 160 -13.85 1.33 -16.50
N SER A 161 -12.78 1.98 -16.98
CA SER A 161 -11.49 1.31 -17.24
C SER A 161 -10.90 0.70 -15.97
N TYR A 162 -11.00 1.41 -14.85
CA TYR A 162 -10.57 0.91 -13.54
C TYR A 162 -11.35 -0.35 -13.14
N ARG A 163 -12.68 -0.34 -13.30
CA ARG A 163 -13.52 -1.51 -12.99
C ARG A 163 -13.21 -2.71 -13.86
N LYS A 164 -13.06 -2.51 -15.18
CA LYS A 164 -12.64 -3.58 -16.10
C LYS A 164 -11.28 -4.17 -15.69
N ALA A 165 -10.31 -3.34 -15.34
CA ALA A 165 -8.99 -3.79 -14.88
C ALA A 165 -9.03 -4.56 -13.56
N LYS A 166 -10.03 -4.32 -12.71
CA LYS A 166 -10.25 -5.02 -11.43
C LYS A 166 -11.25 -6.17 -11.52
N GLY A 167 -11.82 -6.45 -12.70
CA GLY A 167 -12.86 -7.47 -12.89
C GLY A 167 -14.18 -7.15 -12.20
N ILE A 168 -14.46 -5.88 -11.88
CA ILE A 168 -15.70 -5.44 -11.23
C ILE A 168 -16.74 -5.16 -12.30
N SER A 169 -17.94 -5.72 -12.17
CA SER A 169 -19.06 -5.45 -13.08
C SER A 169 -19.55 -4.01 -12.94
N ASP A 170 -19.85 -3.35 -14.06
CA ASP A 170 -20.49 -2.03 -14.07
C ASP A 170 -21.89 -2.04 -13.41
N ARG A 171 -22.52 -3.22 -13.26
CA ARG A 171 -23.82 -3.40 -12.59
C ARG A 171 -23.73 -3.38 -11.07
N ASP A 172 -22.56 -3.68 -10.51
CA ASP A 172 -22.39 -3.86 -9.07
C ASP A 172 -21.99 -2.55 -8.36
N VAL A 173 -21.75 -1.49 -9.13
CA VAL A 173 -21.30 -0.21 -8.58
C VAL A 173 -22.48 0.69 -8.26
N LEU A 174 -22.57 1.03 -6.98
CA LEU A 174 -23.59 1.91 -6.44
C LEU A 174 -22.98 3.21 -5.97
N MET A 175 -23.62 4.31 -6.36
CA MET A 175 -23.22 5.66 -6.00
C MET A 175 -24.20 6.26 -5.00
N SER A 176 -23.69 6.71 -3.85
CA SER A 176 -24.39 7.65 -2.99
C SER A 176 -23.89 9.07 -3.25
N VAL A 177 -24.68 10.08 -2.89
CA VAL A 177 -24.32 11.49 -3.04
C VAL A 177 -24.52 12.21 -1.71
N VAL A 178 -23.48 12.85 -1.20
CA VAL A 178 -23.54 13.70 0.00
C VAL A 178 -23.88 15.12 -0.44
N VAL A 179 -24.90 15.70 0.19
CA VAL A 179 -25.26 17.12 0.07
C VAL A 179 -25.04 17.76 1.43
N GLN A 180 -24.07 18.67 1.51
CA GLN A 180 -23.61 19.25 2.76
C GLN A 180 -23.54 20.77 2.65
N LYS A 181 -23.85 21.50 3.72
CA LYS A 181 -23.69 22.97 3.76
C LYS A 181 -22.30 23.37 3.28
N GLN A 182 -22.24 24.22 2.26
CA GLN A 182 -20.99 24.82 1.79
C GLN A 182 -20.51 25.82 2.84
N LEU A 183 -19.27 25.65 3.30
CA LEU A 183 -18.62 26.63 4.16
C LEU A 183 -18.03 27.75 3.30
N ASP A 184 -18.18 28.99 3.74
CA ASP A 184 -17.44 30.14 3.20
C ASP A 184 -16.09 30.26 3.91
N SER A 185 -15.17 29.37 3.53
CA SER A 185 -13.96 29.11 4.29
C SER A 185 -12.95 30.24 4.14
N SER A 186 -12.49 30.80 5.26
CA SER A 186 -11.38 31.77 5.26
C SER A 186 -10.02 31.07 5.16
N GLN A 187 -9.92 29.88 5.74
CA GLN A 187 -8.80 28.95 5.62
C GLN A 187 -9.33 27.53 5.56
N ALA A 188 -8.59 26.66 4.88
CA ALA A 188 -8.89 25.25 4.82
C ALA A 188 -7.61 24.47 4.55
N GLY A 189 -7.68 23.16 4.76
CA GLY A 189 -6.56 22.30 4.47
C GLY A 189 -6.78 20.87 4.92
N VAL A 190 -5.67 20.21 5.18
CA VAL A 190 -5.61 18.79 5.47
C VAL A 190 -4.75 18.54 6.70
N GLY A 191 -4.99 17.45 7.40
CA GLY A 191 -4.24 17.06 8.57
C GLY A 191 -3.93 15.57 8.57
N PHE A 192 -2.80 15.21 9.14
CA PHE A 192 -2.38 13.84 9.35
C PHE A 192 -2.04 13.65 10.82
N THR A 193 -2.57 12.58 11.39
CA THR A 193 -2.26 12.15 12.77
C THR A 193 -0.96 11.34 12.84
N VAL A 194 -0.15 11.34 11.79
CA VAL A 194 1.19 10.74 11.74
C VAL A 194 1.99 11.61 10.78
N ASN A 195 3.32 11.66 10.90
CA ASN A 195 4.11 12.26 9.84
C ASN A 195 4.10 11.34 8.61
N PRO A 196 3.45 11.70 7.49
CA PRO A 196 3.32 10.81 6.33
C PRO A 196 4.64 10.65 5.55
N VAL A 197 5.68 11.43 5.85
CA VAL A 197 7.02 11.32 5.24
C VAL A 197 7.92 10.39 6.03
N THR A 198 8.05 10.68 7.34
CA THR A 198 9.03 10.03 8.21
C THR A 198 8.44 8.79 8.87
N GLY A 199 7.11 8.71 8.97
CA GLY A 199 6.40 7.68 9.70
C GLY A 199 6.40 7.86 11.22
N GLU A 200 6.84 9.01 11.71
CA GLU A 200 6.79 9.34 13.14
C GLU A 200 5.35 9.42 13.64
N THR A 201 4.98 8.46 14.49
CA THR A 201 3.63 8.35 15.07
C THR A 201 3.40 9.26 16.26
N ASP A 202 4.43 9.96 16.75
CA ASP A 202 4.35 10.98 17.81
C ASP A 202 4.16 12.41 17.26
N ARG A 203 3.90 12.55 15.95
CA ARG A 203 3.73 13.82 15.25
C ARG A 203 2.33 13.94 14.64
N ILE A 204 1.79 15.15 14.65
CA ILE A 204 0.65 15.58 13.82
C ILE A 204 1.19 16.57 12.78
N VAL A 205 0.75 16.43 11.54
CA VAL A 205 1.09 17.37 10.46
C VAL A 205 -0.19 18.04 9.98
N ILE A 206 -0.24 19.37 10.05
CA ILE A 206 -1.35 20.16 9.51
C ILE A 206 -0.83 20.94 8.31
N GLU A 207 -1.55 20.87 7.20
CA GLU A 207 -1.37 21.75 6.06
C GLU A 207 -2.55 22.72 5.94
N ALA A 208 -2.26 23.97 5.59
CA ALA A 208 -3.26 25.03 5.52
C ALA A 208 -3.01 26.02 4.38
N ALA A 209 -4.07 26.47 3.73
CA ALA A 209 -4.04 27.59 2.81
C ALA A 209 -5.23 28.54 3.03
N TRP A 210 -5.18 29.69 2.35
CA TRP A 210 -6.26 30.67 2.35
C TRP A 210 -7.43 30.23 1.46
N GLY A 211 -8.65 30.58 1.88
CA GLY A 211 -9.87 30.31 1.12
C GLY A 211 -10.35 28.87 1.21
N GLN A 212 -10.96 28.39 0.13
CA GLN A 212 -11.54 27.05 0.01
C GLN A 212 -10.46 25.96 -0.11
N GLY A 213 -10.69 24.80 0.52
CA GLY A 213 -9.72 23.70 0.62
C GLY A 213 -9.41 22.99 -0.70
N ASP A 214 -10.22 23.23 -1.73
CA ASP A 214 -10.02 22.69 -3.08
C ASP A 214 -8.62 22.97 -3.64
N SER A 215 -8.05 24.14 -3.36
CA SER A 215 -6.70 24.53 -3.80
C SER A 215 -5.60 23.67 -3.16
N VAL A 216 -5.79 23.21 -1.92
CA VAL A 216 -4.84 22.36 -1.19
C VAL A 216 -4.93 20.92 -1.69
N VAL A 217 -6.15 20.40 -1.83
CA VAL A 217 -6.40 19.02 -2.27
C VAL A 217 -5.97 18.82 -3.74
N SER A 218 -6.25 19.79 -4.61
CA SER A 218 -5.80 19.77 -6.00
C SER A 218 -4.29 19.98 -6.17
N GLY A 219 -3.62 20.55 -5.15
CA GLY A 219 -2.20 20.89 -5.20
C GLY A 219 -1.89 22.15 -6.01
N GLU A 220 -2.90 22.96 -6.36
CA GLU A 220 -2.73 24.24 -7.08
C GLU A 220 -1.95 25.29 -6.27
N VAL A 221 -1.89 25.12 -4.94
CA VAL A 221 -1.08 25.95 -4.05
C VAL A 221 -0.15 25.08 -3.20
N THR A 222 0.99 25.66 -2.80
CA THR A 222 1.83 25.05 -1.76
C THR A 222 1.32 25.55 -0.41
N PRO A 223 0.72 24.68 0.43
CA PRO A 223 0.16 25.09 1.72
C PRO A 223 1.26 25.38 2.74
N ASP A 224 0.90 26.10 3.81
CA ASP A 224 1.70 26.13 5.03
C ASP A 224 1.71 24.77 5.69
N THR A 225 2.81 24.39 6.33
CA THR A 225 2.93 23.14 7.09
C THR A 225 3.23 23.45 8.56
N TYR A 226 2.54 22.77 9.47
CA TYR A 226 2.74 22.84 10.91
C TYR A 226 2.98 21.41 11.43
N ILE A 227 4.11 21.17 12.07
CA ILE A 227 4.44 19.88 12.70
C ILE A 227 4.25 20.04 14.20
N ILE A 228 3.41 19.20 14.80
CA ILE A 228 2.99 19.31 16.20
C ILE A 228 3.38 18.03 16.95
N ASP A 229 3.89 18.17 18.17
CA ASP A 229 4.15 17.05 19.06
C ASP A 229 2.84 16.57 19.70
N LYS A 230 2.50 15.29 19.55
CA LYS A 230 1.23 14.74 20.06
C LYS A 230 1.07 14.82 21.58
N LYS A 231 2.17 14.77 22.33
CA LYS A 231 2.13 14.71 23.80
C LYS A 231 1.91 16.09 24.40
N THR A 232 2.60 17.09 23.86
CA THR A 232 2.61 18.45 24.38
C THR A 232 1.65 19.38 23.64
N LEU A 233 1.22 19.01 22.44
CA LEU A 233 0.46 19.85 21.49
C LEU A 233 1.22 21.11 21.04
N ASN A 234 2.53 21.17 21.29
CA ASN A 234 3.36 22.28 20.86
C ASN A 234 3.74 22.12 19.39
N ILE A 235 3.80 23.26 18.69
CA ILE A 235 4.35 23.34 17.33
C ILE A 235 5.87 23.15 17.43
N ILE A 236 6.38 22.10 16.78
CA ILE A 236 7.80 21.77 16.70
C ILE A 236 8.46 22.52 15.54
N ASP A 237 7.76 22.57 14.41
CA ASP A 237 8.27 23.16 13.18
C ASP A 237 7.14 23.78 12.37
N THR A 238 7.48 24.84 11.61
CA THR A 238 6.56 25.51 10.70
C THR A 238 7.26 25.83 9.39
N ARG A 239 6.57 25.60 8.29
CA ARG A 239 7.01 26.01 6.96
C ARG A 239 5.93 26.86 6.31
N SER A 240 6.33 28.04 5.84
CA SER A 240 5.47 28.87 5.00
C SER A 240 5.44 28.33 3.57
N GLY A 241 4.25 28.07 3.06
CA GLY A 241 4.01 27.70 1.67
C GLY A 241 3.76 28.92 0.79
N ASN A 242 4.07 28.80 -0.50
CA ASN A 242 3.80 29.86 -1.46
C ASN A 242 2.31 29.86 -1.86
N LYS A 243 1.53 30.75 -1.23
CA LYS A 243 0.08 30.88 -1.38
C LYS A 243 -0.26 32.06 -2.30
N THR A 244 0.14 32.00 -3.57
CA THR A 244 -0.09 33.09 -4.56
C THR A 244 -1.55 33.36 -4.88
N ARG A 245 -2.44 32.39 -4.65
CA ARG A 245 -3.86 32.42 -5.04
C ARG A 245 -4.72 31.70 -3.99
N MET A 246 -6.00 32.02 -3.95
CA MET A 246 -7.02 31.30 -3.19
C MET A 246 -8.29 31.12 -4.02
N LYS A 247 -9.10 30.13 -3.66
CA LYS A 247 -10.46 29.99 -4.21
C LYS A 247 -11.49 30.54 -3.22
N THR A 248 -12.45 31.30 -3.72
CA THR A 248 -13.58 31.85 -2.96
C THR A 248 -14.90 31.47 -3.63
N LEU A 249 -16.02 31.61 -2.91
CA LEU A 249 -17.34 31.33 -3.47
C LEU A 249 -17.70 32.37 -4.54
N ASN A 250 -18.13 31.92 -5.70
CA ASN A 250 -18.64 32.79 -6.77
C ASN A 250 -20.14 33.05 -6.56
N SER A 251 -20.58 34.31 -6.66
CA SER A 251 -22.01 34.66 -6.55
C SER A 251 -22.91 33.99 -7.60
N ALA A 252 -22.35 33.61 -8.75
CA ALA A 252 -23.06 32.89 -9.81
C ALA A 252 -23.08 31.35 -9.62
N GLY A 253 -22.49 30.84 -8.54
CA GLY A 253 -22.29 29.41 -8.29
C GLY A 253 -20.87 28.94 -8.66
N GLY A 254 -20.43 27.86 -8.02
CA GLY A 254 -19.05 27.36 -8.15
C GLY A 254 -18.02 28.22 -7.39
N LEU A 255 -16.75 28.01 -7.69
CA LEU A 255 -15.63 28.75 -7.11
C LEU A 255 -15.05 29.75 -8.11
N GLN A 256 -14.45 30.82 -7.60
CA GLN A 256 -13.63 31.76 -8.36
C GLN A 256 -12.23 31.84 -7.77
N GLU A 257 -11.23 31.99 -8.63
CA GLU A 257 -9.85 32.20 -8.21
C GLU A 257 -9.61 33.69 -7.90
N THR A 258 -8.86 33.96 -6.84
CA THR A 258 -8.46 35.30 -6.44
C THR A 258 -6.98 35.30 -6.10
N ALA A 259 -6.23 36.19 -6.74
CA ALA A 259 -4.82 36.39 -6.42
C ALA A 259 -4.66 36.93 -4.99
N ILE A 260 -3.65 36.44 -4.28
CA ILE A 260 -3.28 36.96 -2.96
C ILE A 260 -2.15 37.93 -3.19
N GLU A 261 -2.31 39.20 -2.81
CA GLU A 261 -1.30 40.22 -3.08
C GLU A 261 -0.26 40.36 -1.95
N GLY A 262 0.99 40.63 -2.35
CA GLY A 262 2.07 41.08 -1.47
C GLY A 262 2.45 40.07 -0.39
N ARG A 263 2.79 40.59 0.80
CA ARG A 263 3.34 39.79 1.93
C ARG A 263 2.39 38.72 2.47
N ARG A 264 1.12 38.74 2.10
CA ARG A 264 0.13 37.76 2.57
C ARG A 264 0.36 36.35 2.02
N GLN A 265 1.11 36.25 0.91
CA GLN A 265 1.51 34.97 0.31
C GLN A 265 2.47 34.18 1.21
N ASP A 266 3.38 34.88 1.91
CA ASP A 266 4.51 34.30 2.63
C ASP A 266 4.31 34.18 4.15
N ILE A 267 3.16 34.61 4.67
CA ILE A 267 2.81 34.44 6.09
C ILE A 267 2.06 33.13 6.33
N LEU A 268 2.25 32.57 7.52
CA LEU A 268 1.46 31.45 8.03
C LEU A 268 -0.01 31.86 8.16
N CYS A 269 -0.92 31.11 7.55
CA CYS A 269 -2.34 31.45 7.47
C CYS A 269 -3.16 31.08 8.70
N LEU A 270 -2.62 30.25 9.60
CA LEU A 270 -3.28 29.84 10.83
C LEU A 270 -2.67 30.52 12.06
N PRO A 271 -3.50 31.08 12.96
CA PRO A 271 -3.03 31.48 14.28
C PRO A 271 -2.78 30.25 15.15
N GLN A 272 -1.87 30.37 16.12
CA GLN A 272 -1.46 29.26 17.00
C GLN A 272 -2.65 28.55 17.67
N LYS A 273 -3.65 29.30 18.14
CA LYS A 273 -4.85 28.72 18.77
C LYS A 273 -5.60 27.75 17.85
N SER A 274 -5.69 28.06 16.56
CA SER A 274 -6.36 27.19 15.58
C SER A 274 -5.54 25.93 15.29
N VAL A 275 -4.20 26.03 15.32
CA VAL A 275 -3.31 24.86 15.19
C VAL A 275 -3.48 23.93 16.38
N GLU A 276 -3.55 24.47 17.60
CA GLU A 276 -3.80 23.70 18.82
C GLU A 276 -5.19 23.02 18.80
N GLU A 277 -6.21 23.72 18.32
CA GLU A 277 -7.57 23.17 18.16
C GLU A 277 -7.59 22.02 17.15
N LEU A 278 -6.98 22.20 15.98
CA LEU A 278 -6.82 21.13 14.98
C LEU A 278 -6.07 19.93 15.54
N ALA A 279 -5.02 20.14 16.33
CA ALA A 279 -4.26 19.06 16.95
C ALA A 279 -5.13 18.25 17.95
N ARG A 280 -6.00 18.91 18.72
CA ARG A 280 -6.95 18.22 19.62
C ARG A 280 -8.00 17.42 18.84
N MET A 281 -8.52 17.99 17.75
CA MET A 281 -9.43 17.27 16.84
C MET A 281 -8.75 16.04 16.25
N ALA A 282 -7.49 16.19 15.78
CA ALA A 282 -6.68 15.11 15.23
C ALA A 282 -6.50 13.94 16.22
N LEU A 283 -6.14 14.23 17.48
CA LEU A 283 -6.01 13.20 18.52
C LEU A 283 -7.32 12.47 18.81
N THR A 284 -8.43 13.20 18.80
CA THR A 284 -9.75 12.59 19.05
C THR A 284 -10.18 11.72 17.89
N LEU A 285 -9.92 12.13 16.64
CA LEU A 285 -10.14 11.29 15.46
C LEU A 285 -9.30 10.01 15.54
N GLU A 286 -8.00 10.13 15.78
CA GLU A 286 -7.11 8.96 15.89
C GLU A 286 -7.57 7.99 17.00
N SER A 287 -7.98 8.53 18.15
CA SER A 287 -8.51 7.73 19.26
C SER A 287 -9.85 7.05 18.92
N HIS A 288 -10.74 7.73 18.19
CA HIS A 288 -12.06 7.19 17.80
C HIS A 288 -11.92 6.05 16.81
N TYR A 289 -11.05 6.20 15.81
CA TYR A 289 -10.83 5.20 14.77
C TYR A 289 -9.80 4.13 15.15
N GLY A 290 -9.01 4.35 16.20
CA GLY A 290 -8.00 3.41 16.70
C GLY A 290 -6.78 3.22 15.77
N ARG A 291 -6.60 4.13 14.80
CA ARG A 291 -5.51 4.09 13.81
C ARG A 291 -5.24 5.49 13.26
N PRO A 292 -4.05 5.76 12.69
CA PRO A 292 -3.76 7.06 12.09
C PRO A 292 -4.76 7.45 11.01
N GLN A 293 -5.31 8.65 11.13
CA GLN A 293 -6.19 9.32 10.19
C GLN A 293 -5.47 10.41 9.37
N ASP A 294 -5.83 10.51 8.09
CA ASP A 294 -5.84 11.77 7.35
C ASP A 294 -7.23 12.42 7.49
N PHE A 295 -7.29 13.75 7.48
CA PHE A 295 -8.56 14.46 7.56
C PHE A 295 -8.53 15.79 6.81
N GLU A 296 -9.67 16.18 6.25
CA GLU A 296 -9.89 17.48 5.61
C GLU A 296 -10.63 18.41 6.59
N TRP A 297 -10.25 19.67 6.62
CA TRP A 297 -10.87 20.66 7.50
C TRP A 297 -11.02 22.02 6.81
N ALA A 298 -11.96 22.82 7.30
CA ALA A 298 -12.19 24.18 6.86
C ALA A 298 -12.65 25.06 8.02
N MET A 299 -12.35 26.35 7.95
CA MET A 299 -12.67 27.33 8.98
C MET A 299 -13.65 28.37 8.44
N GLU A 300 -14.79 28.52 9.11
CA GLU A 300 -15.77 29.56 8.82
C GLU A 300 -16.04 30.35 10.10
N ASN A 301 -15.93 31.68 10.05
CA ASN A 301 -16.16 32.57 11.21
C ASN A 301 -15.37 32.17 12.47
N GLY A 302 -14.15 31.66 12.30
CA GLY A 302 -13.28 31.21 13.39
C GLY A 302 -13.61 29.84 13.98
N THR A 303 -14.64 29.15 13.48
CA THR A 303 -14.97 27.77 13.87
C THR A 303 -14.39 26.79 12.87
N ILE A 304 -13.68 25.77 13.34
CA ILE A 304 -13.15 24.69 12.51
C ILE A 304 -14.20 23.59 12.34
N PHE A 305 -14.35 23.13 11.12
CA PHE A 305 -15.21 22.01 10.74
C PHE A 305 -14.38 20.94 10.04
N LEU A 306 -14.68 19.67 10.33
CA LEU A 306 -14.13 18.53 9.61
C LEU A 306 -15.01 18.20 8.41
N LEU A 307 -14.37 18.00 7.27
CA LEU A 307 -15.03 17.75 5.98
C LEU A 307 -14.87 16.31 5.50
N GLN A 308 -13.86 15.58 6.01
CA GLN A 308 -13.61 14.17 5.73
C GLN A 308 -12.56 13.64 6.72
N ALA A 309 -12.56 12.33 6.97
CA ALA A 309 -11.47 11.60 7.61
C ALA A 309 -11.38 10.19 7.04
N ARG A 310 -10.16 9.67 6.87
CA ARG A 310 -9.90 8.29 6.42
C ARG A 310 -8.55 7.77 6.96
N PRO A 311 -8.33 6.45 6.99
CA PRO A 311 -7.07 5.86 7.45
C PRO A 311 -5.87 6.30 6.60
N VAL A 312 -4.70 6.48 7.22
CA VAL A 312 -3.43 6.67 6.49
C VAL A 312 -2.91 5.29 6.06
N THR A 313 -2.97 5.01 4.76
CA THR A 313 -2.65 3.67 4.19
C THR A 313 -1.18 3.47 3.83
N ALA A 314 -0.39 4.55 3.71
CA ALA A 314 1.01 4.51 3.31
C ALA A 314 1.92 5.30 4.27
N VAL A 315 2.24 4.71 5.43
CA VAL A 315 3.26 5.24 6.34
C VAL A 315 4.56 4.46 6.14
N ARG A 316 5.51 5.03 5.40
CA ARG A 316 6.86 4.46 5.30
C ARG A 316 7.79 5.13 6.31
N SER A 317 8.58 4.34 7.04
CA SER A 317 9.63 4.87 7.91
C SER A 317 10.72 5.53 7.06
N GLY A 318 10.72 6.86 7.01
CA GLY A 318 11.73 7.66 6.32
C GLY A 318 13.02 7.66 7.14
N GLY A 319 14.06 6.99 6.65
CA GLY A 319 15.41 7.18 7.20
C GLY A 319 15.91 8.59 6.92
N ALA A 320 16.72 9.15 7.81
CA ALA A 320 17.42 10.39 7.52
C ALA A 320 18.40 10.17 6.36
N SER A 321 18.62 11.16 5.51
CA SER A 321 19.74 11.15 4.56
C SER A 321 20.71 12.28 4.90
N SER A 322 21.98 12.08 4.57
CA SER A 322 22.98 13.15 4.60
C SER A 322 23.73 13.16 3.29
N VAL A 323 23.77 14.32 2.64
CA VAL A 323 24.76 14.67 1.63
C VAL A 323 25.89 15.39 2.37
N SER A 324 27.14 15.28 1.91
CA SER A 324 28.24 16.10 2.43
C SER A 324 27.82 17.56 2.47
N GLU A 325 27.98 18.25 3.61
CA GLU A 325 27.43 19.58 3.89
C GLU A 325 27.84 20.68 2.87
N GLU A 326 28.75 20.37 1.93
CA GLU A 326 29.27 21.29 0.92
C GLU A 326 28.63 21.18 -0.48
N THR A 327 27.71 20.24 -0.74
CA THR A 327 27.10 20.13 -2.08
C THR A 327 25.86 21.03 -2.21
N GLU A 328 25.98 22.08 -3.04
CA GLU A 328 24.89 23.01 -3.32
C GLU A 328 23.73 22.31 -4.06
N TYR A 329 22.49 22.49 -3.59
CA TYR A 329 21.29 21.92 -4.22
C TYR A 329 20.71 22.92 -5.23
N ALA A 330 20.16 22.39 -6.33
CA ALA A 330 19.53 23.19 -7.38
C ALA A 330 18.15 23.73 -6.95
N VAL A 331 17.34 22.88 -6.32
CA VAL A 331 16.03 23.25 -5.76
C VAL A 331 15.73 22.47 -4.49
N LYS A 332 14.84 23.01 -3.66
CA LYS A 332 14.32 22.37 -2.46
C LYS A 332 12.80 22.45 -2.43
N GLY A 333 12.14 21.32 -2.21
CA GLY A 333 10.68 21.22 -2.09
C GLY A 333 10.26 20.51 -0.80
N LEU A 334 9.02 20.05 -0.75
CA LEU A 334 8.46 19.19 0.29
C LEU A 334 8.82 17.73 -0.05
N PRO A 335 9.43 16.97 0.87
CA PRO A 335 9.67 15.54 0.68
C PRO A 335 8.32 14.80 0.72
N ALA A 336 7.78 14.45 -0.43
CA ALA A 336 6.44 13.86 -0.52
C ALA A 336 6.46 12.34 -0.37
N SER A 337 7.41 11.66 -0.99
CA SER A 337 7.58 10.20 -0.91
C SER A 337 9.06 9.88 -0.69
N PRO A 338 9.42 9.15 0.39
CA PRO A 338 10.81 8.97 0.78
C PRO A 338 11.57 8.12 -0.23
N GLY A 339 12.82 8.50 -0.50
CA GLY A 339 13.65 7.80 -1.47
C GLY A 339 14.77 8.66 -2.03
N ALA A 340 15.64 8.02 -2.82
CA ALA A 340 16.69 8.70 -3.56
C ALA A 340 16.77 8.13 -4.97
N ALA A 341 16.94 8.99 -5.97
CA ALA A 341 17.06 8.59 -7.37
C ALA A 341 18.02 9.49 -8.13
N THR A 342 18.80 8.92 -9.04
CA THR A 342 19.64 9.69 -9.98
C THR A 342 19.21 9.31 -11.38
N GLY A 343 18.99 10.31 -12.22
CA GLY A 343 18.43 10.10 -13.55
C GLY A 343 18.53 11.31 -14.46
N THR A 344 18.13 11.13 -15.71
CA THR A 344 18.04 12.20 -16.70
C THR A 344 16.76 13.00 -16.49
N VAL A 345 16.87 14.32 -16.38
CA VAL A 345 15.73 15.22 -16.22
C VAL A 345 14.91 15.28 -17.50
N ARG A 346 13.61 15.05 -17.35
CA ARG A 346 12.58 15.20 -18.37
C ARG A 346 11.55 16.20 -17.92
N ILE A 347 11.50 17.36 -18.56
CA ILE A 347 10.54 18.42 -18.22
C ILE A 347 9.31 18.25 -19.10
N LEU A 348 8.18 17.95 -18.48
CA LEU A 348 6.90 17.78 -19.15
C LEU A 348 5.99 18.97 -18.84
N ALA A 349 5.52 19.66 -19.89
CA ALA A 349 4.52 20.71 -19.74
C ALA A 349 3.10 20.14 -19.61
N SER A 350 2.86 18.93 -20.15
CA SER A 350 1.56 18.27 -20.11
C SER A 350 1.67 16.74 -20.21
N ALA A 351 0.61 16.03 -19.82
CA ALA A 351 0.55 14.56 -19.89
C ALA A 351 0.69 14.02 -21.32
N LYS A 352 0.38 14.82 -22.34
CA LYS A 352 0.52 14.43 -23.77
C LYS A 352 1.95 14.10 -24.17
N GLU A 353 2.91 14.57 -23.38
CA GLU A 353 4.33 14.38 -23.61
C GLU A 353 4.90 13.15 -22.86
N MET A 354 4.05 12.35 -22.23
CA MET A 354 4.43 11.16 -21.46
C MET A 354 5.33 10.17 -22.21
N GLY A 355 5.21 10.09 -23.54
CA GLY A 355 6.07 9.25 -24.38
C GLY A 355 7.56 9.64 -24.38
N ARG A 356 7.91 10.80 -23.81
CA ARG A 356 9.31 11.26 -23.64
C ARG A 356 10.01 10.65 -22.41
N ILE A 357 9.27 10.00 -21.51
CA ILE A 357 9.81 9.41 -20.28
C ILE A 357 10.31 7.98 -20.55
N SER A 358 11.54 7.70 -20.11
CA SER A 358 12.13 6.36 -20.14
C SER A 358 12.45 5.85 -18.72
N PRO A 359 12.55 4.52 -18.50
CA PRO A 359 13.01 3.98 -17.23
C PRO A 359 14.36 4.60 -16.81
N GLY A 360 14.43 5.10 -15.57
CA GLY A 360 15.62 5.80 -15.06
C GLY A 360 15.55 7.33 -15.14
N ASP A 361 14.56 7.91 -15.83
CA ASP A 361 14.42 9.37 -15.92
C ASP A 361 13.83 9.98 -14.64
N ILE A 362 14.17 11.24 -14.35
CA ILE A 362 13.51 12.07 -13.34
C ILE A 362 12.47 12.93 -14.02
N LEU A 363 11.20 12.71 -13.69
CA LEU A 363 10.08 13.50 -14.22
C LEU A 363 9.99 14.83 -13.46
N VAL A 364 10.08 15.92 -14.19
CA VAL A 364 9.92 17.29 -13.67
C VAL A 364 8.72 17.93 -14.35
N ALA A 365 7.79 18.45 -13.57
CA ALA A 365 6.59 19.10 -14.10
C ALA A 365 6.15 20.26 -13.19
N LYS A 366 5.31 21.15 -13.71
CA LYS A 366 4.71 22.19 -12.86
C LYS A 366 3.79 21.56 -11.79
N MET A 367 2.90 20.69 -12.25
CA MET A 367 1.99 19.87 -11.46
C MET A 367 1.71 18.58 -12.23
N THR A 368 1.37 17.49 -11.54
CA THR A 368 0.91 16.25 -12.18
C THR A 368 -0.60 16.10 -12.07
N SER A 369 -1.22 15.52 -13.09
CA SER A 369 -2.61 15.06 -13.08
C SER A 369 -2.66 13.53 -13.18
N PRO A 370 -3.82 12.90 -12.99
CA PRO A 370 -4.02 11.48 -13.26
C PRO A 370 -3.49 10.94 -14.58
N ASP A 371 -3.50 11.76 -15.62
CA ASP A 371 -3.02 11.35 -16.95
C ASP A 371 -1.51 11.13 -16.97
N PHE A 372 -0.77 11.63 -15.97
CA PHE A 372 0.66 11.37 -15.81
C PHE A 372 0.97 9.99 -15.21
N VAL A 373 0.00 9.28 -14.64
CA VAL A 373 0.25 8.00 -13.93
C VAL A 373 1.07 6.99 -14.73
N PRO A 374 0.83 6.78 -16.05
CA PRO A 374 1.68 5.88 -16.84
C PRO A 374 3.15 6.31 -16.88
N ALA A 375 3.42 7.61 -17.03
CA ALA A 375 4.77 8.16 -16.99
C ALA A 375 5.39 8.08 -15.58
N MET A 376 4.60 8.35 -14.55
CA MET A 376 5.03 8.26 -13.14
C MET A 376 5.53 6.86 -12.82
N LYS A 377 4.82 5.80 -13.25
CA LYS A 377 5.21 4.40 -13.03
C LYS A 377 6.58 4.02 -13.62
N ILE A 378 7.00 4.74 -14.66
CA ILE A 378 8.25 4.46 -15.40
C ILE A 378 9.41 5.30 -14.84
N ALA A 379 9.13 6.49 -14.31
CA ALA A 379 10.14 7.40 -13.79
C ALA A 379 10.85 6.86 -12.55
N ALA A 380 12.15 7.16 -12.44
CA ALA A 380 12.94 6.83 -11.25
C ALA A 380 12.68 7.79 -10.07
N GLY A 381 12.19 9.00 -10.35
CA GLY A 381 11.86 10.00 -9.34
C GLY A 381 11.03 11.14 -9.93
N ILE A 382 10.30 11.86 -9.07
CA ILE A 382 9.35 12.90 -9.48
C ILE A 382 9.60 14.20 -8.72
N VAL A 383 9.62 15.33 -9.43
CA VAL A 383 9.72 16.67 -8.87
C VAL A 383 8.63 17.57 -9.44
N THR A 384 7.87 18.26 -8.58
CA THR A 384 6.89 19.27 -9.01
C THR A 384 7.15 20.66 -8.43
N ASP A 385 6.87 21.70 -9.20
CA ASP A 385 6.94 23.09 -8.73
C ASP A 385 5.85 23.40 -7.71
N GLU A 386 4.64 22.93 -7.96
CA GLU A 386 3.46 23.12 -7.13
C GLU A 386 3.04 21.80 -6.45
N GLY A 387 2.22 21.90 -5.41
CA GLY A 387 1.68 20.75 -4.67
C GLY A 387 2.13 20.67 -3.20
N GLY A 388 1.21 20.23 -2.35
CA GLY A 388 1.45 19.87 -0.95
C GLY A 388 1.54 18.37 -0.73
N MET A 389 1.55 17.95 0.54
CA MET A 389 1.67 16.55 0.95
C MET A 389 0.50 15.66 0.52
N THR A 390 -0.64 16.26 0.20
CA THR A 390 -1.84 15.61 -0.36
C THR A 390 -2.01 15.79 -1.86
N SER A 391 -1.05 16.42 -2.55
CA SER A 391 -1.15 16.59 -4.00
C SER A 391 -1.18 15.23 -4.73
N HIS A 392 -1.73 15.22 -5.94
CA HIS A 392 -1.76 14.03 -6.79
C HIS A 392 -0.37 13.36 -6.93
N ALA A 393 0.67 14.16 -7.15
CA ALA A 393 2.05 13.68 -7.23
C ALA A 393 2.47 12.96 -5.94
N ALA A 394 2.17 13.55 -4.78
CA ALA A 394 2.56 13.01 -3.48
C ALA A 394 1.86 11.68 -3.16
N ILE A 395 0.54 11.61 -3.35
CA ILE A 395 -0.26 10.42 -3.03
C ILE A 395 0.17 9.23 -3.90
N VAL A 396 0.13 9.40 -5.22
CA VAL A 396 0.44 8.32 -6.17
C VAL A 396 1.89 7.86 -6.03
N SER A 397 2.83 8.78 -5.76
CA SER A 397 4.23 8.39 -5.59
C SER A 397 4.47 7.59 -4.31
N ARG A 398 3.74 7.85 -3.22
CA ARG A 398 3.84 7.03 -1.99
C ARG A 398 3.34 5.61 -2.23
N GLU A 399 2.22 5.47 -2.93
CA GLU A 399 1.62 4.17 -3.28
C GLU A 399 2.55 3.35 -4.17
N LEU A 400 3.08 3.98 -5.21
CA LEU A 400 4.02 3.34 -6.14
C LEU A 400 5.43 3.18 -5.54
N GLY A 401 5.70 3.81 -4.40
CA GLY A 401 7.00 3.78 -3.74
C GLY A 401 8.12 4.50 -4.49
N ILE A 402 7.76 5.52 -5.28
CA ILE A 402 8.67 6.30 -6.11
C ILE A 402 9.13 7.53 -5.31
N PRO A 403 10.43 7.85 -5.26
CA PRO A 403 10.93 9.06 -4.61
C PRO A 403 10.27 10.31 -5.21
N CYS A 404 9.70 11.19 -4.38
CA CYS A 404 8.96 12.35 -4.85
C CYS A 404 9.19 13.60 -4.00
N ILE A 405 9.39 14.74 -4.66
CA ILE A 405 9.42 16.07 -4.06
C ILE A 405 8.37 16.94 -4.75
N VAL A 406 7.56 17.65 -3.96
CA VAL A 406 6.51 18.56 -4.46
C VAL A 406 6.71 19.97 -3.94
N GLY A 407 6.08 20.98 -4.53
CA GLY A 407 6.18 22.35 -4.01
C GLY A 407 7.62 22.91 -4.03
N ALA A 408 8.40 22.56 -5.05
CA ALA A 408 9.77 23.04 -5.24
C ALA A 408 9.84 24.50 -5.76
N GLY A 409 8.72 25.04 -6.24
CA GLY A 409 8.55 26.39 -6.75
C GLY A 409 9.17 26.66 -8.12
N THR A 410 10.43 26.26 -8.32
CA THR A 410 11.23 26.63 -9.51
C THR A 410 11.99 25.46 -10.12
N ALA A 411 11.61 24.21 -9.87
CA ALA A 411 12.25 23.02 -10.45
C ALA A 411 12.20 23.02 -11.99
N THR A 412 11.10 23.42 -12.62
CA THR A 412 11.00 23.48 -14.09
C THR A 412 11.89 24.55 -14.73
N LEU A 413 12.33 25.54 -13.93
CA LEU A 413 13.21 26.62 -14.38
C LEU A 413 14.69 26.39 -14.01
N ALA A 414 14.93 25.84 -12.82
CA ALA A 414 16.27 25.60 -12.29
C ALA A 414 16.92 24.34 -12.89
N LEU A 415 16.12 23.36 -13.30
CA LEU A 415 16.60 22.15 -13.97
C LEU A 415 16.52 22.30 -15.49
N LYS A 416 17.47 21.70 -16.21
CA LYS A 416 17.52 21.70 -17.68
C LYS A 416 17.12 20.34 -18.25
N GLU A 417 16.41 20.36 -19.36
CA GLU A 417 16.08 19.16 -20.13
C GLU A 417 17.36 18.34 -20.45
N ASN A 418 17.28 17.02 -20.36
CA ASN A 418 18.38 16.06 -20.57
C ASN A 418 19.56 16.15 -19.59
N GLN A 419 19.53 17.01 -18.58
CA GLN A 419 20.62 17.04 -17.60
C GLN A 419 20.48 15.89 -16.60
N THR A 420 21.60 15.36 -16.11
CA THR A 420 21.56 14.45 -14.96
C THR A 420 21.20 15.24 -13.69
N ALA A 421 20.31 14.70 -12.86
CA ALA A 421 20.02 15.23 -11.54
C ALA A 421 19.92 14.10 -10.52
N THR A 422 20.09 14.45 -9.24
CA THR A 422 19.91 13.53 -8.12
C THR A 422 18.84 14.07 -7.19
N LEU A 423 17.81 13.26 -6.99
CA LEU A 423 16.68 13.50 -6.13
C LEU A 423 16.93 12.91 -4.74
N ASP A 424 16.98 13.75 -3.70
CA ASP A 424 16.97 13.36 -2.28
C ASP A 424 15.61 13.66 -1.67
N ALA A 425 14.67 12.75 -1.87
CA ALA A 425 13.30 12.90 -1.37
C ALA A 425 13.18 12.63 0.13
N TYR A 426 14.27 12.29 0.85
CA TYR A 426 14.27 12.28 2.31
C TYR A 426 14.40 13.70 2.87
N THR A 427 15.25 14.55 2.28
CA THR A 427 15.46 15.94 2.74
C THR A 427 14.74 16.99 1.89
N GLY A 428 14.08 16.55 0.82
CA GLY A 428 13.39 17.44 -0.11
C GLY A 428 14.36 18.25 -0.99
N ARG A 429 15.57 17.75 -1.26
CA ARG A 429 16.59 18.45 -2.07
C ARG A 429 16.78 17.78 -3.44
N VAL A 430 17.02 18.59 -4.47
CA VAL A 430 17.43 18.12 -5.80
C VAL A 430 18.78 18.73 -6.14
N TYR A 431 19.72 17.91 -6.58
CA TYR A 431 21.07 18.33 -6.96
C TYR A 431 21.24 18.25 -8.48
N ALA A 432 21.97 19.19 -9.05
CA ALA A 432 22.43 19.08 -10.43
C ALA A 432 23.58 18.04 -10.50
N GLY A 433 23.47 17.07 -11.40
CA GLY A 433 24.44 15.99 -11.55
C GLY A 433 24.15 14.76 -10.69
N ALA A 434 25.07 13.78 -10.77
CA ALA A 434 25.03 12.54 -9.99
C ALA A 434 25.70 12.76 -8.63
N VAL A 435 24.91 12.86 -7.57
CA VAL A 435 25.37 13.02 -6.18
C VAL A 435 25.07 11.74 -5.42
N LYS A 436 26.04 11.24 -4.67
CA LYS A 436 25.85 10.04 -3.85
C LYS A 436 25.06 10.40 -2.60
N ILE A 437 23.81 9.94 -2.50
CA ILE A 437 22.99 10.08 -1.30
C ILE A 437 23.22 8.86 -0.41
N GLU A 438 23.85 9.06 0.75
CA GLU A 438 24.02 8.00 1.73
C GLU A 438 22.77 7.93 2.62
N LYS A 439 22.08 6.77 2.60
CA LYS A 439 21.01 6.46 3.56
C LYS A 439 21.62 6.43 4.96
N ARG A 440 21.23 7.35 5.84
CA ARG A 440 21.29 7.09 7.29
C ARG A 440 20.02 6.32 7.64
N GLY A 441 20.09 4.99 7.52
CA GLY A 441 19.30 4.17 8.44
C GLY A 441 19.64 4.59 9.87
N GLU A 442 18.71 4.41 10.81
CA GLU A 442 19.08 4.41 12.22
C GLU A 442 20.32 3.53 12.37
N LYS A 443 21.46 4.12 12.74
CA LYS A 443 22.67 3.36 13.02
C LYS A 443 22.44 2.66 14.34
N TYR A 444 22.00 1.42 14.26
CA TYR A 444 22.02 0.53 15.41
C TYR A 444 23.45 0.04 15.57
N ASP A 445 24.05 0.30 16.72
CA ASP A 445 25.31 -0.36 17.06
C ASP A 445 25.08 -1.87 17.06
N PHE A 446 26.02 -2.60 16.46
CA PHE A 446 25.96 -4.05 16.42
C PHE A 446 25.87 -4.58 17.85
N THR A 447 24.75 -5.21 18.18
CA THR A 447 24.54 -5.83 19.48
C THR A 447 24.48 -7.34 19.28
N PRO A 448 25.40 -8.12 19.89
CA PRO A 448 25.31 -9.57 19.86
C PRO A 448 23.97 -10.05 20.44
N THR A 449 23.34 -11.00 19.77
CA THR A 449 22.07 -11.61 20.19
C THR A 449 22.21 -13.12 20.25
N ARG A 450 21.51 -13.78 21.17
CA ARG A 450 21.43 -15.24 21.25
C ARG A 450 20.56 -15.80 20.11
N THR A 451 19.45 -15.12 19.84
CA THR A 451 18.56 -15.36 18.71
C THR A 451 19.21 -14.83 17.45
N LYS A 452 19.41 -15.70 16.47
CA LYS A 452 20.13 -15.36 15.24
C LYS A 452 19.25 -14.51 14.31
N ILE A 453 19.85 -13.53 13.66
CA ILE A 453 19.18 -12.71 12.65
C ILE A 453 19.62 -13.19 11.28
N TYR A 454 18.70 -13.86 10.59
CA TYR A 454 18.90 -14.34 9.23
C TYR A 454 18.34 -13.35 8.21
N VAL A 455 18.79 -13.49 6.96
CA VAL A 455 18.26 -12.71 5.84
C VAL A 455 17.52 -13.61 4.85
N ASN A 456 16.42 -13.09 4.31
CA ASN A 456 15.68 -13.69 3.20
C ASN A 456 16.37 -13.31 1.88
N LEU A 457 16.61 -14.29 1.01
CA LEU A 457 17.27 -14.08 -0.28
C LEU A 457 16.45 -14.74 -1.40
N GLY A 458 15.99 -13.91 -2.33
CA GLY A 458 15.31 -14.36 -3.54
C GLY A 458 16.29 -14.64 -4.68
N GLN A 459 17.17 -13.68 -4.97
CA GLN A 459 18.09 -13.74 -6.11
C GLN A 459 19.53 -14.08 -5.66
N PRO A 460 20.17 -15.11 -6.22
CA PRO A 460 21.56 -15.49 -5.90
C PRO A 460 22.57 -14.34 -6.06
N GLU A 461 22.33 -13.41 -6.98
CA GLU A 461 23.19 -12.25 -7.27
C GLU A 461 23.34 -11.30 -6.07
N ALA A 462 22.38 -11.32 -5.15
CA ALA A 462 22.43 -10.50 -3.95
C ALA A 462 23.35 -11.08 -2.85
N ALA A 463 23.81 -12.32 -2.99
CA ALA A 463 24.52 -13.05 -1.93
C ALA A 463 25.82 -12.37 -1.50
N GLU A 464 26.65 -11.91 -2.45
CA GLU A 464 27.91 -11.25 -2.10
C GLU A 464 27.68 -9.93 -1.36
N LYS A 465 26.61 -9.21 -1.68
CA LYS A 465 26.22 -8.00 -0.97
C LYS A 465 25.71 -8.32 0.43
N TYR A 466 24.79 -9.28 0.56
CA TYR A 466 24.14 -9.60 1.82
C TYR A 466 25.09 -10.29 2.80
N SER A 467 26.08 -11.04 2.31
CA SER A 467 27.11 -11.66 3.14
C SER A 467 27.91 -10.63 3.95
N LYS A 468 28.00 -9.38 3.48
CA LYS A 468 28.71 -8.28 4.16
C LYS A 468 27.85 -7.57 5.22
N LEU A 469 26.57 -7.87 5.29
CA LEU A 469 25.67 -7.33 6.30
C LEU A 469 25.84 -8.08 7.63
N ALA A 470 25.42 -7.45 8.72
CA ALA A 470 25.47 -8.01 10.06
C ALA A 470 24.39 -9.10 10.31
N CYS A 471 24.26 -10.05 9.39
CA CYS A 471 23.38 -11.21 9.49
C CYS A 471 24.16 -12.51 9.78
N ASP A 472 23.48 -13.42 10.47
CA ASP A 472 24.04 -14.67 10.97
C ASP A 472 23.89 -15.84 9.98
N GLY A 473 23.29 -15.61 8.80
CA GLY A 473 23.01 -16.62 7.78
C GLY A 473 21.81 -16.27 6.89
N ILE A 474 21.42 -17.22 6.05
CA ILE A 474 20.22 -17.15 5.20
C ILE A 474 19.15 -18.05 5.80
N GLY A 475 18.00 -17.48 6.13
CA GLY A 475 16.88 -18.20 6.74
C GLY A 475 15.84 -18.66 5.73
N LEU A 476 15.89 -18.09 4.52
CA LEU A 476 15.08 -18.51 3.38
C LEU A 476 15.79 -18.13 2.07
N MET A 477 16.31 -19.13 1.37
CA MET A 477 16.70 -19.05 -0.03
C MET A 477 15.63 -19.75 -0.87
N ARG A 478 15.07 -19.02 -1.84
CA ARG A 478 13.99 -19.49 -2.72
C ARG A 478 14.55 -20.12 -3.99
N ALA A 479 14.18 -21.36 -4.28
CA ALA A 479 14.58 -22.05 -5.52
C ALA A 479 13.86 -21.48 -6.78
N GLU A 480 12.69 -20.87 -6.59
CA GLU A 480 11.79 -20.42 -7.66
C GLU A 480 12.46 -19.42 -8.61
N PHE A 481 13.27 -18.49 -8.10
CA PHE A 481 13.96 -17.52 -8.96
C PHE A 481 15.01 -18.18 -9.87
N ILE A 482 15.69 -19.22 -9.38
CA ILE A 482 16.68 -19.95 -10.18
C ILE A 482 15.97 -20.75 -11.27
N ALA A 483 14.88 -21.43 -10.92
CA ALA A 483 14.07 -22.20 -11.84
C ALA A 483 13.37 -21.32 -12.89
N ALA A 484 12.81 -20.17 -12.48
CA ALA A 484 12.19 -19.21 -13.39
C ALA A 484 13.19 -18.63 -14.40
N ASN A 485 14.43 -18.36 -13.96
CA ASN A 485 15.50 -17.91 -14.86
C ASN A 485 15.95 -18.99 -15.85
N LEU A 486 15.79 -20.27 -15.53
CA LEU A 486 15.97 -21.36 -16.49
C LEU A 486 14.81 -21.40 -17.50
N GLY A 487 13.60 -21.04 -17.07
CA GLY A 487 12.42 -20.86 -17.91
C GLY A 487 11.79 -22.16 -18.43
N LYS A 488 12.26 -23.33 -17.96
CA LYS A 488 11.87 -24.65 -18.48
C LYS A 488 11.33 -25.56 -17.38
N HIS A 489 10.28 -26.29 -17.70
CA HIS A 489 9.66 -27.25 -16.80
C HIS A 489 10.60 -28.44 -16.50
N PRO A 490 10.78 -28.88 -15.23
CA PRO A 490 11.67 -29.99 -14.89
C PRO A 490 11.28 -31.29 -15.61
N GLY A 491 9.99 -31.65 -15.59
CA GLY A 491 9.48 -32.81 -16.31
C GLY A 491 9.63 -32.74 -17.84
N PHE A 492 9.75 -31.53 -18.43
CA PHE A 492 10.06 -31.36 -19.85
C PHE A 492 11.52 -31.68 -20.13
N LEU A 493 12.44 -31.14 -19.33
CA LEU A 493 13.87 -31.44 -19.44
C LEU A 493 14.16 -32.94 -19.25
N ILE A 494 13.46 -33.62 -18.35
CA ILE A 494 13.57 -35.07 -18.17
C ILE A 494 13.11 -35.82 -19.44
N ALA A 495 11.99 -35.40 -20.04
CA ALA A 495 11.49 -36.05 -21.25
C ALA A 495 12.44 -35.90 -22.45
N GLU A 496 13.22 -34.81 -22.50
CA GLU A 496 14.23 -34.57 -23.52
C GLU A 496 15.62 -35.17 -23.20
N GLY A 497 15.82 -35.80 -22.04
CA GLY A 497 17.13 -36.30 -21.60
C GLY A 497 18.13 -35.17 -21.28
N ARG A 498 17.62 -34.01 -20.86
CA ARG A 498 18.36 -32.77 -20.57
C ARG A 498 18.31 -32.40 -19.09
N GLU A 499 18.05 -33.36 -18.21
CA GLU A 499 17.92 -33.17 -16.77
C GLU A 499 19.15 -32.49 -16.13
N ASN A 500 20.35 -32.73 -16.67
CA ASN A 500 21.58 -32.10 -16.20
C ASN A 500 21.56 -30.57 -16.31
N GLU A 501 20.84 -29.99 -17.27
CA GLU A 501 20.70 -28.53 -17.37
C GLU A 501 20.04 -27.95 -16.13
N PHE A 502 19.02 -28.64 -15.61
CA PHE A 502 18.33 -28.23 -14.40
C PHE A 502 19.23 -28.39 -13.16
N VAL A 503 19.88 -29.55 -13.04
CA VAL A 503 20.78 -29.86 -11.91
C VAL A 503 21.90 -28.83 -11.81
N GLU A 504 22.58 -28.54 -12.93
CA GLU A 504 23.66 -27.55 -12.96
C GLU A 504 23.16 -26.16 -12.61
N LYS A 505 22.00 -25.75 -13.13
CA LYS A 505 21.47 -24.41 -12.86
C LYS A 505 21.11 -24.20 -11.39
N ILE A 506 20.46 -25.18 -10.76
CA ILE A 506 20.17 -25.15 -9.33
C ILE A 506 21.47 -25.17 -8.53
N TYR A 507 22.42 -26.03 -8.88
CA TYR A 507 23.72 -26.12 -8.21
C TYR A 507 24.49 -24.79 -8.29
N GLU A 508 24.57 -24.13 -9.46
CA GLU A 508 25.25 -22.84 -9.61
C GLU A 508 24.68 -21.78 -8.66
N GLY A 509 23.35 -21.68 -8.59
CA GLY A 509 22.67 -20.74 -7.70
C GLY A 509 22.92 -21.06 -6.22
N VAL A 510 22.77 -22.33 -5.83
CA VAL A 510 23.02 -22.80 -4.46
C VAL A 510 24.48 -22.60 -4.06
N ALA A 511 25.42 -23.02 -4.92
CA ALA A 511 26.84 -22.93 -4.65
C ALA A 511 27.31 -21.48 -4.50
N ARG A 512 26.80 -20.57 -5.33
CA ARG A 512 27.10 -19.14 -5.21
C ARG A 512 26.71 -18.58 -3.84
N VAL A 513 25.47 -18.84 -3.41
CA VAL A 513 24.97 -18.35 -2.11
C VAL A 513 25.72 -19.03 -0.96
N ALA A 514 25.90 -20.35 -1.03
CA ALA A 514 26.58 -21.13 0.00
C ALA A 514 28.03 -20.68 0.19
N ARG A 515 28.79 -20.45 -0.88
CA ARG A 515 30.17 -19.92 -0.84
C ARG A 515 30.23 -18.53 -0.23
N ALA A 516 29.32 -17.62 -0.61
CA ALA A 516 29.29 -16.26 -0.07
C ALA A 516 29.01 -16.22 1.44
N PHE A 517 28.23 -17.18 1.95
CA PHE A 517 27.87 -17.24 3.36
C PHE A 517 28.74 -18.15 4.21
N HIS A 518 29.56 -19.04 3.62
CA HIS A 518 30.34 -20.04 4.35
C HIS A 518 31.21 -19.40 5.46
N PRO A 519 31.18 -19.92 6.72
CA PRO A 519 30.47 -21.12 7.20
C PRO A 519 29.05 -20.86 7.75
N ARG A 520 28.48 -19.66 7.58
CA ARG A 520 27.11 -19.34 8.05
C ARG A 520 26.07 -20.19 7.30
N PRO A 521 25.00 -20.64 7.99
CA PRO A 521 24.00 -21.52 7.41
C PRO A 521 23.22 -20.86 6.27
N VAL A 522 22.85 -21.68 5.28
CA VAL A 522 21.97 -21.30 4.18
C VAL A 522 20.78 -22.25 4.11
N VAL A 523 19.61 -21.78 4.53
CA VAL A 523 18.37 -22.57 4.46
C VAL A 523 17.78 -22.45 3.05
N TYR A 524 17.99 -23.49 2.25
CA TYR A 524 17.46 -23.65 0.90
C TYR A 524 16.07 -24.28 0.96
N ARG A 525 15.05 -23.55 0.50
CA ARG A 525 13.71 -24.09 0.31
C ARG A 525 13.61 -24.68 -1.10
N SER A 526 13.28 -25.96 -1.20
CA SER A 526 13.01 -26.60 -2.49
C SER A 526 11.82 -25.94 -3.19
N LEU A 527 11.68 -26.20 -4.49
CA LEU A 527 10.68 -25.59 -5.36
C LEU A 527 9.25 -25.70 -4.81
N ASP A 528 8.62 -24.56 -4.57
CA ASP A 528 7.25 -24.45 -4.10
C ASP A 528 6.34 -23.78 -5.14
N PHE A 529 6.60 -23.99 -6.43
CA PHE A 529 5.70 -23.50 -7.49
C PHE A 529 4.32 -24.17 -7.38
N LYS A 530 3.30 -23.37 -7.62
CA LYS A 530 1.92 -23.79 -7.89
C LYS A 530 1.83 -24.34 -9.32
N THR A 531 0.82 -25.14 -9.61
CA THR A 531 0.56 -25.71 -10.96
C THR A 531 0.48 -24.65 -12.06
N ASN A 532 -0.17 -23.52 -11.78
CA ASN A 532 -0.24 -22.39 -12.71
C ASN A 532 1.12 -21.69 -12.93
N GLU A 533 2.03 -21.71 -11.95
CA GLU A 533 3.38 -21.16 -12.10
C GLU A 533 4.26 -22.09 -12.94
N TYR A 534 4.17 -23.40 -12.72
CA TYR A 534 4.78 -24.40 -13.60
C TYR A 534 4.24 -24.31 -15.03
N GLY A 535 2.94 -24.07 -15.18
CA GLY A 535 2.27 -23.92 -16.48
C GLY A 535 2.76 -22.74 -17.32
N ASN A 536 3.42 -21.76 -16.69
CA ASN A 536 4.01 -20.62 -17.39
C ASN A 536 5.44 -20.87 -17.90
N LEU A 537 6.04 -22.03 -17.60
CA LEU A 537 7.37 -22.42 -18.09
C LEU A 537 7.25 -23.11 -19.45
N GLU A 538 8.32 -23.09 -20.23
CA GLU A 538 8.42 -23.89 -21.46
C GLU A 538 8.26 -25.39 -21.13
N GLY A 539 7.32 -26.06 -21.80
CA GLY A 539 6.93 -27.45 -21.53
C GLY A 539 5.98 -27.63 -20.34
N GLY A 540 5.45 -26.54 -19.79
CA GLY A 540 4.51 -26.49 -18.68
C GLY A 540 3.05 -26.75 -19.06
N GLU A 541 2.72 -26.88 -20.35
CA GLU A 541 1.35 -27.12 -20.84
C GLU A 541 0.74 -28.44 -20.35
N ARG A 542 1.60 -29.32 -19.79
CA ARG A 542 1.22 -30.56 -19.13
C ARG A 542 0.61 -30.39 -17.74
N GLU A 543 0.72 -29.21 -17.14
CA GLU A 543 0.22 -28.95 -15.81
C GLU A 543 -1.32 -28.92 -15.77
N PRO A 544 -1.96 -29.59 -14.80
CA PRO A 544 -3.40 -29.53 -14.66
C PRO A 544 -3.85 -28.13 -14.22
N VAL A 545 -4.98 -27.68 -14.75
CA VAL A 545 -5.62 -26.44 -14.27
C VAL A 545 -6.33 -26.71 -12.96
N GLU A 546 -5.91 -26.04 -11.89
CA GLU A 546 -6.53 -26.12 -10.58
C GLU A 546 -7.38 -24.87 -10.29
N ASN A 547 -8.56 -25.06 -9.71
CA ASN A 547 -9.44 -23.95 -9.30
C ASN A 547 -8.82 -23.09 -8.20
N ASN A 548 -7.99 -23.70 -7.32
CA ASN A 548 -7.36 -23.01 -6.20
C ASN A 548 -5.87 -23.41 -6.11
N PRO A 549 -4.99 -22.86 -6.95
CA PRO A 549 -3.58 -23.26 -7.00
C PRO A 549 -2.84 -23.05 -5.68
N MET A 550 -3.31 -22.14 -4.80
CA MET A 550 -2.72 -21.88 -3.49
C MET A 550 -2.70 -23.13 -2.59
N ILE A 551 -3.80 -23.90 -2.58
CA ILE A 551 -3.97 -25.13 -1.78
C ILE A 551 -3.82 -26.41 -2.62
N GLY A 552 -3.40 -26.27 -3.87
CA GLY A 552 -3.35 -27.34 -4.87
C GLY A 552 -2.12 -28.23 -4.79
N TRP A 553 -1.74 -28.76 -5.94
CA TRP A 553 -0.66 -29.73 -6.13
C TRP A 553 0.72 -29.06 -6.17
N ARG A 554 1.32 -28.87 -4.99
CA ARG A 554 2.62 -28.20 -4.79
C ARG A 554 3.40 -28.77 -3.59
N GLY A 555 4.64 -28.31 -3.44
CA GLY A 555 5.52 -28.67 -2.32
C GLY A 555 5.63 -30.18 -2.09
N ALA A 556 5.59 -30.59 -0.83
CA ALA A 556 5.69 -31.99 -0.41
C ALA A 556 4.85 -32.98 -1.23
N SER A 557 3.59 -32.64 -1.51
CA SER A 557 2.68 -33.51 -2.27
C SER A 557 3.15 -33.74 -3.71
N ARG A 558 3.74 -32.72 -4.35
CA ARG A 558 4.31 -32.86 -5.70
C ARG A 558 5.54 -33.75 -5.70
N TYR A 559 6.39 -33.63 -4.69
CA TYR A 559 7.61 -34.44 -4.60
C TYR A 559 7.32 -35.93 -4.43
N ILE A 560 6.19 -36.27 -3.81
CA ILE A 560 5.77 -37.66 -3.62
C ILE A 560 5.16 -38.23 -4.91
N VAL A 561 4.37 -37.43 -5.63
CA VAL A 561 3.70 -37.85 -6.87
C VAL A 561 4.68 -37.89 -8.05
N GLU A 562 5.57 -36.90 -8.17
CA GLU A 562 6.57 -36.77 -9.24
C GLU A 562 8.00 -36.73 -8.67
N PRO A 563 8.48 -37.83 -8.04
CA PRO A 563 9.75 -37.84 -7.33
C PRO A 563 10.96 -37.61 -8.24
N GLN A 564 10.85 -37.86 -9.54
CA GLN A 564 11.93 -37.61 -10.50
C GLN A 564 12.24 -36.12 -10.65
N GLU A 565 11.26 -35.22 -10.53
CA GLU A 565 11.51 -33.77 -10.59
C GLU A 565 12.30 -33.33 -9.35
N PHE A 566 11.85 -33.76 -8.17
CA PHE A 566 12.50 -33.44 -6.91
C PHE A 566 13.92 -34.03 -6.81
N ARG A 567 14.16 -35.21 -7.37
CA ARG A 567 15.49 -35.82 -7.44
C ARG A 567 16.53 -34.93 -8.14
N LEU A 568 16.12 -34.07 -9.09
CA LEU A 568 17.04 -33.14 -9.73
C LEU A 568 17.55 -32.07 -8.76
N GLU A 569 16.67 -31.52 -7.91
CA GLU A 569 17.08 -30.59 -6.84
C GLU A 569 17.98 -31.29 -5.82
N LEU A 570 17.65 -32.53 -5.44
CA LEU A 570 18.48 -33.30 -4.51
C LEU A 570 19.87 -33.60 -5.08
N ALA A 571 19.99 -33.86 -6.37
CA ALA A 571 21.27 -34.06 -7.06
C ALA A 571 22.11 -32.77 -7.02
N ALA A 572 21.49 -31.61 -7.25
CA ALA A 572 22.16 -30.31 -7.19
C ALA A 572 22.68 -30.00 -5.77
N ILE A 573 21.87 -30.27 -4.74
CA ILE A 573 22.28 -30.10 -3.34
C ILE A 573 23.40 -31.08 -2.98
N LYS A 574 23.30 -32.35 -3.39
CA LYS A 574 24.34 -33.35 -3.13
C LYS A 574 25.67 -32.93 -3.74
N LYS A 575 25.65 -32.45 -4.99
CA LYS A 575 26.83 -31.88 -5.64
C LYS A 575 27.45 -30.73 -4.84
N ALA A 576 26.64 -29.83 -4.27
CA ALA A 576 27.15 -28.77 -3.40
C ALA A 576 27.84 -29.33 -2.14
N TYR A 577 27.29 -30.37 -1.52
CA TYR A 577 27.92 -31.06 -0.38
C TYR A 577 29.23 -31.76 -0.74
N GLU A 578 29.29 -32.42 -1.89
CA GLU A 578 30.50 -33.09 -2.40
C GLU A 578 31.65 -32.09 -2.65
N GLU A 579 31.32 -30.83 -2.94
CA GLU A 579 32.28 -29.72 -3.05
C GLU A 579 32.62 -29.03 -1.71
N GLY A 580 32.12 -29.56 -0.59
CA GLY A 580 32.40 -29.03 0.74
C GLY A 580 31.52 -27.85 1.17
N LEU A 581 30.43 -27.56 0.45
CA LEU A 581 29.44 -26.54 0.83
C LEU A 581 28.45 -27.09 1.85
N ASP A 582 28.98 -27.50 3.00
CA ASP A 582 28.29 -28.16 4.10
C ASP A 582 27.40 -27.25 4.96
N ASN A 583 27.28 -25.97 4.59
CA ASN A 583 26.44 -24.99 5.26
C ASN A 583 25.00 -24.91 4.69
N VAL A 584 24.68 -25.64 3.62
CA VAL A 584 23.34 -25.69 3.01
C VAL A 584 22.39 -26.57 3.84
N CYS A 585 21.21 -26.08 4.18
CA CYS A 585 20.17 -26.85 4.85
C CYS A 585 18.97 -26.98 3.91
N LEU A 586 18.51 -28.21 3.64
CA LEU A 586 17.33 -28.44 2.80
C LEU A 586 16.07 -28.22 3.65
N MET A 587 15.14 -27.42 3.14
CA MET A 587 13.83 -27.16 3.74
C MET A 587 12.70 -27.55 2.80
N ILE A 588 11.78 -28.38 3.29
CA ILE A 588 10.62 -28.88 2.54
C ILE A 588 9.40 -27.97 2.76
N PRO A 589 8.84 -27.35 1.72
CA PRO A 589 7.64 -26.53 1.78
C PRO A 589 6.34 -27.36 1.70
N PHE A 590 5.25 -26.71 2.09
CA PHE A 590 3.85 -27.13 1.93
C PHE A 590 3.55 -28.57 2.37
N ILE A 591 4.21 -28.99 3.45
CA ILE A 591 3.98 -30.29 4.09
C ILE A 591 2.76 -30.21 4.99
N ARG A 592 1.89 -31.22 4.90
CA ARG A 592 0.57 -31.27 5.56
C ARG A 592 0.50 -32.35 6.63
N SER A 593 1.23 -33.45 6.47
CA SER A 593 1.16 -34.63 7.36
C SER A 593 2.50 -35.30 7.61
N ALA A 594 2.66 -35.96 8.77
CA ALA A 594 3.88 -36.67 9.12
C ALA A 594 4.20 -37.87 8.20
N TRP A 595 3.19 -38.47 7.57
CA TRP A 595 3.44 -39.54 6.58
C TRP A 595 4.08 -38.99 5.30
N GLU A 596 3.73 -37.77 4.86
CA GLU A 596 4.39 -37.12 3.72
C GLU A 596 5.87 -36.91 4.02
N LEU A 597 6.21 -36.53 5.26
CA LEU A 597 7.59 -36.40 5.69
C LEU A 597 8.34 -37.73 5.58
N ARG A 598 7.72 -38.85 5.99
CA ARG A 598 8.34 -40.18 5.88
C ARG A 598 8.66 -40.55 4.42
N GLU A 599 7.73 -40.30 3.50
CA GLU A 599 7.93 -40.53 2.07
C GLU A 599 9.04 -39.63 1.51
N ILE A 600 9.02 -38.33 1.81
CA ILE A 600 10.07 -37.39 1.40
C ILE A 600 11.44 -37.80 1.95
N LYS A 601 11.52 -38.24 3.21
CA LYS A 601 12.76 -38.76 3.80
C LYS A 601 13.25 -40.02 3.08
N SER A 602 12.35 -40.86 2.56
CA SER A 602 12.71 -42.01 1.72
C SER A 602 13.36 -41.56 0.41
N ILE A 603 12.79 -40.55 -0.25
CA ILE A 603 13.34 -39.96 -1.49
C ILE A 603 14.72 -39.32 -1.24
N ILE A 604 14.87 -38.55 -0.15
CA ILE A 604 16.16 -37.95 0.26
C ILE A 604 17.19 -39.02 0.60
N ARG A 605 16.80 -40.13 1.23
CA ARG A 605 17.72 -41.24 1.49
C ARG A 605 18.20 -41.89 0.20
N ALA A 606 17.31 -42.07 -0.77
CA ALA A 606 17.67 -42.63 -2.07
C ALA A 606 18.64 -41.75 -2.87
N SER A 607 18.71 -40.43 -2.61
CA SER A 607 19.72 -39.56 -3.23
C SER A 607 21.11 -39.67 -2.59
N GLY A 608 21.22 -40.23 -1.37
CA GLY A 608 22.46 -40.32 -0.59
C GLY A 608 22.81 -39.06 0.20
N LEU A 609 21.89 -38.09 0.31
CA LEU A 609 22.15 -36.86 1.09
C LEU A 609 22.32 -37.12 2.60
N TYR A 610 21.67 -38.14 3.16
CA TYR A 610 21.88 -38.52 4.56
C TYR A 610 23.28 -39.07 4.84
N ASP A 611 24.00 -39.50 3.80
CA ASP A 611 25.39 -39.97 3.94
C ASP A 611 26.37 -38.79 3.97
N CYS A 612 25.93 -37.59 3.57
CA CYS A 612 26.73 -36.37 3.63
C CYS A 612 26.86 -35.88 5.09
N PRO A 613 28.09 -35.71 5.61
CA PRO A 613 28.29 -35.17 6.95
C PRO A 613 27.64 -33.80 7.11
N LYS A 614 26.98 -33.56 8.24
CA LYS A 614 26.27 -32.31 8.58
C LYS A 614 25.04 -31.98 7.74
N PHE A 615 24.54 -32.92 6.92
CA PHE A 615 23.25 -32.76 6.26
C PHE A 615 22.15 -32.46 7.28
N ARG A 616 21.35 -31.43 7.00
CA ARG A 616 20.22 -31.01 7.84
C ARG A 616 18.96 -30.91 7.01
N LEU A 617 17.88 -31.46 7.56
CA LEU A 617 16.54 -31.41 6.99
C LEU A 617 15.62 -30.55 7.86
N TRP A 618 15.10 -29.49 7.27
CA TRP A 618 14.08 -28.64 7.85
C TRP A 618 12.75 -28.83 7.13
N ILE A 619 11.66 -28.42 7.80
CA ILE A 619 10.35 -28.28 7.17
C ILE A 619 9.84 -26.85 7.34
N MET A 620 9.06 -26.39 6.38
CA MET A 620 8.31 -25.15 6.55
C MET A 620 6.98 -25.46 7.28
N VAL A 621 6.73 -24.75 8.38
CA VAL A 621 5.48 -24.85 9.13
C VAL A 621 4.57 -23.72 8.67
N GLU A 622 3.79 -24.03 7.63
CA GLU A 622 2.95 -23.06 6.93
C GLU A 622 1.52 -23.54 6.68
N VAL A 623 1.22 -24.77 7.09
CA VAL A 623 -0.13 -25.36 7.07
C VAL A 623 -0.59 -25.57 8.51
N PRO A 624 -1.85 -25.25 8.88
CA PRO A 624 -2.34 -25.39 10.25
C PRO A 624 -2.18 -26.81 10.82
N SER A 625 -2.37 -27.85 10.00
CA SER A 625 -2.16 -29.24 10.43
C SER A 625 -0.73 -29.49 10.92
N THR A 626 0.26 -28.88 10.27
CA THR A 626 1.68 -28.98 10.63
C THR A 626 1.99 -28.24 11.92
N ALA A 627 1.37 -27.08 12.16
CA ALA A 627 1.50 -26.37 13.44
C ALA A 627 0.84 -27.15 14.59
N ILE A 628 -0.34 -27.72 14.36
CA ILE A 628 -1.08 -28.51 15.36
C ILE A 628 -0.31 -29.78 15.73
N LEU A 629 0.19 -30.51 14.73
CA LEU A 629 0.85 -31.80 14.87
C LEU A 629 2.38 -31.72 14.90
N ILE A 630 2.95 -30.55 15.19
CA ILE A 630 4.41 -30.31 15.12
C ILE A 630 5.25 -31.36 15.87
N GLU A 631 4.75 -31.88 17.00
CA GLU A 631 5.45 -32.92 17.76
C GLU A 631 5.56 -34.26 17.02
N ASP A 632 4.63 -34.58 16.12
CA ASP A 632 4.72 -35.76 15.25
C ASP A 632 5.86 -35.58 14.24
N PHE A 633 5.95 -34.41 13.61
CA PHE A 633 7.06 -34.10 12.69
C PHE A 633 8.42 -34.09 13.38
N ILE A 634 8.50 -33.58 14.62
CA ILE A 634 9.71 -33.66 15.44
C ILE A 634 10.09 -35.12 15.71
N ARG A 635 9.12 -35.99 16.03
CA ARG A 635 9.36 -37.43 16.24
C ARG A 635 9.85 -38.15 15.00
N GLU A 636 9.42 -37.72 13.81
CA GLU A 636 9.93 -38.25 12.54
C GLU A 636 11.40 -37.86 12.27
N GLY A 637 11.99 -36.95 13.05
CA GLY A 637 13.41 -36.61 12.99
C GLY A 637 13.72 -35.55 11.94
N ILE A 638 13.38 -34.30 12.26
CA ILE A 638 13.77 -33.07 11.56
C ILE A 638 14.81 -32.31 12.40
N ASP A 639 15.69 -31.55 11.76
CA ASP A 639 16.73 -30.76 12.44
C ASP A 639 16.25 -29.34 12.79
N GLY A 640 15.18 -28.89 12.14
CA GLY A 640 14.63 -27.57 12.35
C GLY A 640 13.35 -27.30 11.59
N VAL A 641 12.76 -26.14 11.88
CA VAL A 641 11.58 -25.62 11.20
C VAL A 641 11.74 -24.15 10.86
N SER A 642 11.09 -23.72 9.79
CA SER A 642 10.82 -22.31 9.55
C SER A 642 9.32 -22.07 9.45
N ILE A 643 8.79 -21.16 10.26
CA ILE A 643 7.38 -20.77 10.19
C ILE A 643 7.19 -19.87 8.96
N GLY A 644 6.39 -20.33 8.00
CA GLY A 644 5.96 -19.53 6.86
C GLY A 644 4.72 -18.74 7.24
N SER A 645 4.91 -17.55 7.85
CA SER A 645 3.78 -16.80 8.45
C SER A 645 2.72 -16.40 7.43
N ASN A 646 3.10 -16.22 6.16
CA ASN A 646 2.17 -15.84 5.10
C ASN A 646 1.13 -16.92 4.85
N ASP A 647 1.56 -18.11 4.42
CA ASP A 647 0.65 -19.21 4.11
C ASP A 647 -0.02 -19.76 5.38
N LEU A 648 0.67 -19.73 6.53
CA LEU A 648 0.05 -20.08 7.80
C LEU A 648 -1.13 -19.16 8.14
N THR A 649 -0.99 -17.85 7.90
CA THR A 649 -2.08 -16.88 8.11
C THR A 649 -3.22 -17.12 7.13
N GLN A 650 -2.90 -17.29 5.84
CA GLN A 650 -3.89 -17.57 4.79
C GLN A 650 -4.75 -18.79 5.16
N LEU A 651 -4.10 -19.89 5.53
CA LEU A 651 -4.78 -21.16 5.78
C LEU A 651 -5.45 -21.23 7.15
N THR A 652 -4.91 -20.56 8.17
CA THR A 652 -5.53 -20.52 9.49
C THR A 652 -6.80 -19.68 9.47
N LEU A 653 -6.81 -18.57 8.71
CA LEU A 653 -7.94 -17.66 8.63
C LEU A 653 -8.88 -17.93 7.46
N GLY A 654 -8.49 -18.80 6.53
CA GLY A 654 -9.27 -19.07 5.31
C GLY A 654 -9.31 -17.88 4.36
N VAL A 655 -8.20 -17.14 4.26
CA VAL A 655 -8.08 -15.92 3.45
C VAL A 655 -7.03 -16.11 2.36
N ASP A 656 -7.34 -15.63 1.17
CA ASP A 656 -6.35 -15.46 0.11
C ASP A 656 -5.83 -14.02 0.18
N ARG A 657 -4.53 -13.84 0.38
CA ARG A 657 -3.91 -12.51 0.44
C ARG A 657 -3.85 -11.82 -0.92
N ASP A 658 -4.00 -12.58 -2.00
CA ASP A 658 -4.08 -12.04 -3.36
C ASP A 658 -5.52 -11.61 -3.68
N SER A 659 -6.49 -11.98 -2.82
CA SER A 659 -7.87 -11.49 -2.88
C SER A 659 -7.95 -10.05 -2.36
N ALA A 660 -8.20 -9.12 -3.28
CA ALA A 660 -8.41 -7.71 -2.96
C ALA A 660 -9.51 -7.48 -1.91
N MET A 661 -10.47 -8.40 -1.75
CA MET A 661 -11.53 -8.28 -0.74
C MET A 661 -11.10 -8.72 0.66
N LEU A 662 -10.22 -9.72 0.77
CA LEU A 662 -9.89 -10.36 2.05
C LEU A 662 -8.54 -9.91 2.61
N ALA A 663 -7.59 -9.57 1.75
CA ALA A 663 -6.22 -9.21 2.14
C ALA A 663 -6.13 -8.01 3.07
N GLU A 664 -6.99 -7.01 2.87
CA GLU A 664 -6.91 -5.74 3.59
C GLU A 664 -7.43 -5.84 5.04
N ARG A 665 -8.54 -6.54 5.23
CA ARG A 665 -9.27 -6.56 6.51
C ARG A 665 -9.15 -7.87 7.29
N TRP A 666 -8.92 -8.99 6.60
CA TRP A 666 -8.94 -10.32 7.22
C TRP A 666 -7.58 -11.02 7.23
N PHE A 667 -6.62 -10.59 6.40
CA PHE A 667 -5.25 -11.08 6.53
C PHE A 667 -4.52 -10.33 7.64
N ASN A 668 -4.27 -11.01 8.76
CA ASN A 668 -3.57 -10.43 9.90
C ASN A 668 -2.69 -11.48 10.57
N GLU A 669 -1.37 -11.33 10.48
CA GLU A 669 -0.44 -12.28 11.10
C GLU A 669 -0.41 -12.19 12.64
N LEU A 670 -1.04 -11.15 13.21
CA LEU A 670 -1.24 -10.99 14.65
C LEU A 670 -2.59 -11.51 15.15
N ASP A 671 -3.40 -12.13 14.29
CA ASP A 671 -4.65 -12.75 14.71
C ASP A 671 -4.40 -13.80 15.81
N PRO A 672 -5.25 -13.87 16.86
CA PRO A 672 -5.06 -14.82 17.96
C PRO A 672 -4.90 -16.29 17.51
N ALA A 673 -5.61 -16.72 16.46
CA ALA A 673 -5.48 -18.09 15.95
C ALA A 673 -4.11 -18.33 15.29
N VAL A 674 -3.59 -17.34 14.56
CA VAL A 674 -2.26 -17.40 13.95
C VAL A 674 -1.17 -17.36 15.02
N LEU A 675 -1.29 -16.45 15.99
CA LEU A 675 -0.37 -16.36 17.12
C LEU A 675 -0.34 -17.65 17.94
N TRP A 676 -1.49 -18.30 18.13
CA TRP A 676 -1.56 -19.61 18.80
C TRP A 676 -0.77 -20.68 18.03
N CYS A 677 -0.92 -20.75 16.70
CA CYS A 677 -0.15 -21.65 15.85
C CYS A 677 1.36 -21.39 15.98
N ILE A 678 1.78 -20.12 15.89
CA ILE A 678 3.19 -19.72 16.00
C ILE A 678 3.75 -20.08 17.38
N GLU A 679 3.07 -19.67 18.45
CA GLU A 679 3.48 -19.94 19.83
C GLU A 679 3.62 -21.44 20.11
N ARG A 680 2.65 -22.24 19.64
CA ARG A 680 2.67 -23.69 19.79
C ARG A 680 3.91 -24.31 19.14
N VAL A 681 4.23 -23.91 17.91
CA VAL A 681 5.39 -24.41 17.17
C VAL A 681 6.69 -24.02 17.87
N VAL A 682 6.85 -22.74 18.20
CA VAL A 682 8.07 -22.22 18.85
C VAL A 682 8.31 -22.94 20.19
N LYS A 683 7.29 -23.04 21.04
CA LYS A 683 7.41 -23.70 22.35
C LYS A 683 7.68 -25.21 22.23
N ALA A 684 7.04 -25.90 21.28
CA ALA A 684 7.29 -27.33 21.05
C ALA A 684 8.73 -27.59 20.60
N CYS A 685 9.23 -26.78 19.66
CA CYS A 685 10.62 -26.86 19.19
C CYS A 685 11.61 -26.52 20.31
N ALA A 686 11.39 -25.43 21.05
CA ALA A 686 12.23 -25.03 22.17
C ALA A 686 12.34 -26.13 23.25
N LYS A 687 11.20 -26.76 23.61
CA LYS A 687 11.16 -27.87 24.58
C LYS A 687 11.95 -29.10 24.11
N LYS A 688 12.07 -29.32 22.81
CA LYS A 688 12.75 -30.48 22.21
C LYS A 688 14.16 -30.16 21.70
N GLY A 689 14.63 -28.92 21.84
CA GLY A 689 15.93 -28.49 21.33
C GLY A 689 16.00 -28.46 19.79
N ILE A 690 14.85 -28.36 19.11
CA ILE A 690 14.77 -28.27 17.66
C ILE A 690 14.93 -26.82 17.23
N THR A 691 15.68 -26.58 16.15
CA THR A 691 15.86 -25.24 15.60
C THR A 691 14.51 -24.70 15.13
N CYS A 692 14.13 -23.49 15.56
CA CYS A 692 12.90 -22.83 15.14
C CYS A 692 13.23 -21.45 14.60
N SER A 693 12.86 -21.23 13.34
CA SER A 693 12.95 -19.95 12.67
C SER A 693 11.55 -19.46 12.29
N ILE A 694 11.43 -18.18 11.98
CA ILE A 694 10.28 -17.62 11.27
C ILE A 694 10.79 -16.86 10.05
N CYS A 695 10.11 -17.02 8.92
CA CYS A 695 10.38 -16.28 7.69
C CYS A 695 9.11 -15.55 7.24
N GLY A 696 9.28 -14.34 6.73
CA GLY A 696 8.19 -13.43 6.41
C GLY A 696 8.54 -12.01 6.85
N GLN A 697 7.67 -11.06 6.53
CA GLN A 697 7.91 -9.66 6.89
C GLN A 697 7.29 -9.29 8.24
N ALA A 698 6.39 -10.13 8.79
CA ALA A 698 5.71 -9.90 10.05
C ALA A 698 6.64 -9.55 11.23
N PRO A 699 7.77 -10.25 11.48
CA PRO A 699 8.65 -9.88 12.59
C PRO A 699 9.34 -8.52 12.42
N SER A 700 9.55 -8.08 11.18
CA SER A 700 10.13 -6.76 10.86
C SER A 700 9.11 -5.64 11.00
N TYR A 701 7.84 -5.91 10.66
CA TYR A 701 6.74 -4.95 10.74
C TYR A 701 6.17 -4.82 12.14
N TYR A 702 6.18 -5.90 12.92
CA TYR A 702 5.60 -5.96 14.26
C TYR A 702 6.70 -6.25 15.30
N PRO A 703 7.38 -5.23 15.85
CA PRO A 703 8.41 -5.41 16.88
C PRO A 703 7.94 -6.22 18.09
N ASP A 704 6.67 -6.11 18.47
CA ASP A 704 6.13 -6.88 19.60
C ASP A 704 5.99 -8.37 19.29
N LEU A 705 5.75 -8.75 18.03
CA LEU A 705 5.83 -10.14 17.61
C LEU A 705 7.28 -10.65 17.70
N ALA A 706 8.26 -9.86 17.26
CA ALA A 706 9.68 -10.22 17.40
C ALA A 706 10.07 -10.46 18.87
N LYS A 707 9.60 -9.61 19.79
CA LYS A 707 9.80 -9.80 21.24
C LYS A 707 9.13 -11.09 21.74
N LYS A 708 7.87 -11.34 21.37
CA LYS A 708 7.16 -12.58 21.75
C LYS A 708 7.88 -13.83 21.24
N LEU A 709 8.37 -13.83 20.01
CA LEU A 709 9.13 -14.94 19.43
C LEU A 709 10.40 -15.25 20.24
N VAL A 710 11.14 -14.21 20.66
CA VAL A 710 12.30 -14.35 21.55
C VAL A 710 11.88 -14.95 22.90
N GLN A 711 10.78 -14.45 23.49
CA GLN A 711 10.26 -14.95 24.76
C GLN A 711 9.78 -16.41 24.69
N TRP A 712 9.16 -16.80 23.58
CA TRP A 712 8.72 -18.18 23.35
C TRP A 712 9.87 -19.14 23.06
N GLY A 713 11.05 -18.63 22.73
CA GLY A 713 12.27 -19.41 22.53
C GLY A 713 12.59 -19.72 21.07
N THR A 714 12.26 -18.81 20.13
CA THR A 714 12.73 -18.95 18.75
C THR A 714 14.26 -18.93 18.70
N THR A 715 14.85 -19.67 17.77
CA THR A 715 16.32 -19.73 17.61
C THR A 715 16.83 -18.72 16.59
N SER A 716 15.98 -18.34 15.63
CA SER A 716 16.30 -17.33 14.61
C SER A 716 15.07 -16.59 14.11
N ILE A 717 15.29 -15.41 13.53
CA ILE A 717 14.29 -14.62 12.82
C ILE A 717 14.89 -14.22 11.47
N SER A 718 14.20 -14.52 10.38
CA SER A 718 14.67 -14.23 9.01
C SER A 718 13.91 -13.06 8.39
N VAL A 719 14.63 -11.99 8.07
CA VAL A 719 14.08 -10.70 7.63
C VAL A 719 14.65 -10.25 6.29
N ASN A 720 14.08 -9.21 5.67
CA ASN A 720 14.70 -8.58 4.51
C ASN A 720 15.99 -7.85 4.90
N ALA A 721 16.89 -7.64 3.92
CA ALA A 721 18.21 -7.07 4.15
C ALA A 721 18.19 -5.67 4.80
N ASP A 722 17.17 -4.87 4.52
CA ASP A 722 16.98 -3.52 5.07
C ASP A 722 16.49 -3.52 6.52
N ALA A 723 15.96 -4.64 7.02
CA ALA A 723 15.42 -4.76 8.37
C ALA A 723 16.37 -5.45 9.38
N ILE A 724 17.56 -5.88 8.95
CA ILE A 724 18.51 -6.65 9.78
C ILE A 724 18.86 -5.89 11.07
N ASP A 725 19.33 -4.66 10.95
CA ASP A 725 19.86 -3.90 12.10
C ASP A 725 18.75 -3.53 13.09
N LYS A 726 17.59 -3.09 12.59
CA LYS A 726 16.39 -2.81 13.38
C LYS A 726 15.92 -4.06 14.14
N THR A 727 15.84 -5.20 13.45
CA THR A 727 15.38 -6.46 14.06
C THR A 727 16.37 -6.93 15.11
N ARG A 728 17.68 -6.85 14.84
CA ARG A 728 18.73 -7.17 15.81
C ARG A 728 18.61 -6.34 17.08
N HIS A 729 18.34 -5.04 16.94
CA HIS A 729 18.14 -4.16 18.09
C HIS A 729 16.91 -4.57 18.93
N VAL A 730 15.77 -4.81 18.29
CA VAL A 730 14.54 -5.26 18.97
C VAL A 730 14.76 -6.59 19.69
N VAL A 731 15.44 -7.54 19.04
CA VAL A 731 15.79 -8.83 19.62
C VAL A 731 16.73 -8.66 20.82
N ALA A 732 17.78 -7.83 20.69
CA ALA A 732 18.69 -7.57 21.80
C ALA A 732 17.99 -6.94 23.01
N GLN A 733 17.02 -6.05 22.78
CA GLN A 733 16.19 -5.51 23.86
C GLN A 733 15.31 -6.58 24.51
N ALA A 734 14.68 -7.44 23.69
CA ALA A 734 13.84 -8.54 24.19
C ALA A 734 14.64 -9.52 25.05
N GLU A 735 15.87 -9.85 24.63
CA GLU A 735 16.75 -10.77 25.35
C GLU A 735 17.25 -10.21 26.69
N LYS A 736 17.39 -8.88 26.83
CA LYS A 736 17.72 -8.24 28.11
C LYS A 736 16.61 -8.35 29.15
N LEU A 737 15.37 -8.64 28.72
CA LEU A 737 14.20 -8.78 29.58
C LEU A 737 13.91 -10.24 29.98
N LEU A 738 14.67 -11.20 29.44
CA LEU A 738 14.65 -12.62 29.81
C LEU A 738 15.71 -12.91 30.88
#